data_AF-A0A9P3CKN4-F1
#
_entry.id   AF-A0A9P3CKN4-F1
#
_cell.length_a   1.000
_cell.length_b   1.000
_cell.length_c   1.000
_cell.angle_alpha   90.00
_cell.angle_beta   90.00
_cell.angle_gamma   90.00
#
_symmetry.space_group_name_H-M   'P 1'
#
loop_
_entity.id
_entity.type
_entity.pdbx_description
1 polymer ?
#
loop_
_entity_poly.entity_id
_entity_poly.type
_entity_poly.pdbx_seq_one_letter_code
_entity_poly.pdbx_strand_id
1 'polypeptide(L)'
;MSQDRTGKDNPEEQDEDCEVENIVRELSLLEVLAQGPEEVIEEPKHQEQQQAIVRVEYQGPICEDGTRNWVTSYPDDCREEPENDRQAIILRYKKDKSERRKKPLYLYSISVHNTELKSLIQDAFDGYPGFAEELASGKFTYDFEQFVHRWYRFGVKLTSLQNTTLGTQLEVLYAALKEEIGKTVEEFRELLRQRLITYGLLSTLFAPGEIIVNSSGGLQNLLRVLSTHYSCGDDPHFNIRAQYIDYDGARYGLEDSWLRINPFKGSEAIEGLEYIPLTLFETRESFVLQLVDRGRRAIELNQAGYMMHAGFAHLGGSRSHVYIEGRIQIDPDGSSKYNNTVYLHRMPDDLGPENPEQFSTTQLMLITSKIRGFDFTNKEWGTFEVDNIAEIAWNENAFDRLVVSSARKRLVKALVDGNESHKGSLDDIIQGKGQGLVILLSGLPGTGKTLTAEAIAEHLRIPLYSATAGELDVGSASRLEAALEKKLQLAARWGAVLLLDEADAFLEARKDGDTERNQRVAVFLRLLEYYKGVLIMTTNRQVTFDQAFHSRIHLTMHYDALDQHARAQVWKTFLSKSNLATSDYERLGQLDLNGRRIKHMVKMAQLLAQSEGSELQMEHINDVLDVAMRGEHSFANV
;
A
#
# COMPACT_ATOMS: atom_id res chain seq x y z
N MET A 1 -1.66 29.29 -27.75
CA MET A 1 -0.58 28.96 -28.70
C MET A 1 -0.36 27.47 -28.59
N SER A 2 -0.95 26.73 -29.52
CA SER A 2 -0.73 25.29 -29.69
C SER A 2 0.70 25.10 -30.20
N GLN A 3 1.51 24.31 -29.49
CA GLN A 3 2.75 23.78 -30.03
C GLN A 3 2.64 22.26 -30.07
N ASP A 4 2.65 21.77 -31.31
CA ASP A 4 2.90 20.39 -31.68
C ASP A 4 4.10 19.84 -30.90
N ARG A 5 3.87 18.76 -30.14
CA ARG A 5 4.93 17.82 -29.77
C ARG A 5 4.97 16.73 -30.83
N THR A 6 5.76 16.96 -31.87
CA THR A 6 6.21 15.89 -32.76
C THR A 6 7.09 14.93 -31.97
N GLY A 7 6.72 13.65 -31.98
CA GLY A 7 7.43 12.56 -31.32
C GLY A 7 8.91 12.53 -31.66
N LYS A 8 9.73 12.52 -30.62
CA LYS A 8 11.04 11.89 -30.66
C LYS A 8 10.81 10.53 -30.02
N ASP A 9 10.78 9.48 -30.84
CA ASP A 9 10.78 8.11 -30.35
C ASP A 9 12.05 7.91 -29.52
N ASN A 10 11.88 7.69 -28.21
CA ASN A 10 12.97 7.41 -27.30
C ASN A 10 13.33 5.92 -27.42
N PRO A 11 14.60 5.52 -27.67
CA PRO A 11 14.97 4.12 -27.85
C PRO A 11 14.61 3.23 -26.65
N GLU A 12 14.64 3.79 -25.44
CA GLU A 12 14.26 3.11 -24.20
C GLU A 12 12.75 2.81 -24.13
N GLU A 13 11.89 3.69 -24.66
CA GLU A 13 10.44 3.45 -24.73
C GLU A 13 10.11 2.32 -25.74
N GLN A 14 10.86 2.23 -26.85
CA GLN A 14 10.68 1.16 -27.85
C GLN A 14 11.14 -0.22 -27.35
N ASP A 15 12.21 -0.28 -26.55
CA ASP A 15 12.69 -1.52 -25.94
C ASP A 15 11.73 -2.01 -24.83
N GLU A 16 11.11 -1.09 -24.07
CA GLU A 16 10.12 -1.40 -23.03
C GLU A 16 8.79 -1.90 -23.61
N ASP A 17 8.25 -1.23 -24.63
CA ASP A 17 7.05 -1.69 -25.33
C ASP A 17 7.25 -3.13 -25.89
N CYS A 18 8.46 -3.42 -26.40
CA CYS A 18 8.84 -4.75 -26.88
C CYS A 18 8.94 -5.78 -25.74
N GLU A 19 9.47 -5.41 -24.58
CA GLU A 19 9.56 -6.29 -23.40
C GLU A 19 8.16 -6.57 -22.82
N VAL A 20 7.29 -5.56 -22.73
CA VAL A 20 5.89 -5.73 -22.32
C VAL A 20 5.14 -6.63 -23.29
N GLU A 21 5.30 -6.43 -24.61
CA GLU A 21 4.74 -7.34 -25.61
C GLU A 21 5.23 -8.79 -25.40
N ASN A 22 6.51 -8.98 -25.07
CA ASN A 22 7.07 -10.31 -24.84
C ASN A 22 6.55 -10.95 -23.54
N ILE A 23 6.47 -10.20 -22.43
CA ILE A 23 5.88 -10.67 -21.17
C ILE A 23 4.42 -11.07 -21.38
N VAL A 24 3.65 -10.21 -22.07
CA VAL A 24 2.26 -10.47 -22.40
C VAL A 24 2.11 -11.71 -23.29
N ARG A 25 3.04 -11.92 -24.24
CA ARG A 25 3.07 -13.14 -25.08
C ARG A 25 3.47 -14.38 -24.29
N GLU A 26 4.43 -14.31 -23.37
CA GLU A 26 4.88 -15.46 -22.57
C GLU A 26 3.82 -15.95 -21.59
N LEU A 27 2.97 -15.05 -21.09
CA LEU A 27 1.88 -15.38 -20.19
C LEU A 27 0.72 -16.16 -20.88
N SER A 28 0.70 -16.29 -22.22
CA SER A 28 -0.45 -16.76 -23.02
C SER A 28 -0.89 -18.23 -22.84
N LEU A 29 -0.52 -18.93 -21.77
CA LEU A 29 -0.85 -20.36 -21.56
C LEU A 29 -2.36 -20.63 -21.57
N LEU A 30 -3.17 -19.75 -20.98
CA LEU A 30 -4.63 -19.86 -21.01
C LEU A 30 -5.20 -19.60 -22.42
N GLU A 31 -4.63 -18.66 -23.17
CA GLU A 31 -5.04 -18.41 -24.56
C GLU A 31 -4.68 -19.59 -25.47
N VAL A 32 -3.50 -20.18 -25.27
CA VAL A 32 -3.05 -21.40 -25.95
C VAL A 32 -3.96 -22.58 -25.63
N LEU A 33 -4.37 -22.75 -24.37
CA LEU A 33 -5.35 -23.79 -23.97
C LEU A 33 -6.71 -23.57 -24.66
N ALA A 34 -7.19 -22.34 -24.74
CA ALA A 34 -8.47 -22.00 -25.39
C ALA A 34 -8.44 -22.25 -26.91
N GLN A 35 -7.35 -21.82 -27.57
CA GLN A 35 -7.23 -21.76 -29.04
C GLN A 35 -6.47 -22.93 -29.66
N GLY A 36 -5.84 -23.80 -28.87
CA GLY A 36 -5.08 -24.94 -29.38
C GLY A 36 -5.92 -25.86 -30.29
N PRO A 37 -5.32 -26.70 -31.14
CA PRO A 37 -6.06 -27.70 -31.92
C PRO A 37 -6.81 -28.69 -31.02
N GLU A 38 -7.93 -29.23 -31.49
CA GLU A 38 -8.51 -30.44 -30.89
C GLU A 38 -7.53 -31.59 -31.11
N GLU A 39 -6.85 -32.03 -30.05
CA GLU A 39 -5.96 -33.17 -30.11
C GLU A 39 -6.79 -34.44 -30.32
N VAL A 40 -6.93 -34.86 -31.57
CA VAL A 40 -7.36 -36.23 -31.92
C VAL A 40 -6.16 -37.16 -31.70
N ILE A 41 -5.89 -37.47 -30.44
CA ILE A 41 -5.00 -38.59 -30.09
C ILE A 41 -5.89 -39.84 -30.16
N GLU A 42 -5.73 -40.62 -31.23
CA GLU A 42 -6.35 -41.95 -31.32
C GLU A 42 -5.96 -42.79 -30.10
N GLU A 43 -6.90 -43.55 -29.53
CA GLU A 43 -6.60 -44.45 -28.42
C GLU A 43 -5.45 -45.42 -28.79
N PRO A 44 -4.52 -45.70 -27.86
CA PRO A 44 -3.33 -46.49 -28.13
C PRO A 44 -3.71 -47.85 -28.72
N LYS A 45 -3.25 -48.14 -29.94
CA LYS A 45 -3.66 -49.31 -30.74
C LYS A 45 -3.15 -50.66 -30.25
N HIS A 46 -2.42 -50.76 -29.13
CA HIS A 46 -1.75 -52.00 -28.72
C HIS A 46 -1.77 -52.25 -27.19
N GLN A 47 -2.76 -53.03 -26.72
CA GLN A 47 -2.85 -53.52 -25.33
C GLN A 47 -1.67 -54.42 -24.91
N GLU A 48 -1.02 -55.13 -25.85
CA GLU A 48 0.10 -56.04 -25.55
C GLU A 48 1.43 -55.32 -25.27
N GLN A 49 1.65 -54.12 -25.81
CA GLN A 49 2.87 -53.32 -25.55
C GLN A 49 2.80 -52.55 -24.22
N GLN A 50 1.59 -52.23 -23.73
CA GLN A 50 1.38 -51.51 -22.48
C GLN A 50 1.87 -52.30 -21.25
N GLN A 51 1.73 -53.63 -21.25
CA GLN A 51 2.15 -54.48 -20.12
C GLN A 51 3.68 -54.53 -19.91
N ALA A 52 4.47 -54.23 -20.96
CA ALA A 52 5.92 -54.15 -20.86
C ALA A 52 6.42 -52.80 -20.30
N ILE A 53 5.58 -51.75 -20.38
CA ILE A 53 5.94 -50.36 -20.06
C ILE A 53 5.39 -49.94 -18.69
N VAL A 54 4.18 -50.37 -18.35
CA VAL A 54 3.43 -49.90 -17.18
C VAL A 54 3.05 -51.03 -16.25
N ARG A 55 3.24 -50.81 -14.94
CA ARG A 55 2.71 -51.66 -13.86
C ARG A 55 1.51 -50.97 -13.21
N VAL A 56 0.37 -51.66 -13.15
CA VAL A 56 -0.83 -51.17 -12.44
C VAL A 56 -0.94 -51.90 -11.11
N GLU A 57 -1.12 -51.13 -10.03
CA GLU A 57 -1.26 -51.64 -8.67
C GLU A 57 -2.53 -51.09 -8.01
N TYR A 58 -3.15 -51.90 -7.14
CA TYR A 58 -4.35 -51.58 -6.38
C TYR A 58 -4.05 -51.65 -4.88
N GLN A 59 -4.75 -50.84 -4.09
CA GLN A 59 -4.60 -50.89 -2.63
C GLN A 59 -5.10 -52.21 -2.03
N GLY A 60 -4.19 -52.95 -1.39
CA GLY A 60 -4.49 -54.16 -0.61
C GLY A 60 -4.81 -53.87 0.87
N PRO A 61 -4.95 -54.92 1.71
CA PRO A 61 -5.14 -54.79 3.15
C PRO A 61 -3.98 -54.05 3.83
N ILE A 62 -4.22 -53.43 4.99
CA ILE A 62 -3.15 -52.81 5.79
C ILE A 62 -2.35 -53.93 6.46
N CYS A 63 -1.02 -53.88 6.36
CA CYS A 63 -0.12 -54.83 7.00
C CYS A 63 -0.18 -54.69 8.53
N GLU A 64 0.23 -55.74 9.27
CA GLU A 64 0.18 -55.75 10.75
C GLU A 64 1.01 -54.62 11.39
N ASP A 65 2.00 -54.08 10.68
CA ASP A 65 2.85 -52.95 11.08
C ASP A 65 2.28 -51.57 10.71
N GLY A 66 1.07 -51.51 10.15
CA GLY A 66 0.41 -50.27 9.73
C GLY A 66 0.83 -49.75 8.35
N THR A 67 1.72 -50.46 7.63
CA THR A 67 2.11 -50.11 6.27
C THR A 67 1.05 -50.54 5.24
N ARG A 68 1.05 -49.90 4.07
CA ARG A 68 0.04 -50.15 3.01
C ARG A 68 0.59 -51.16 2.01
N ASN A 69 -0.16 -52.24 1.79
CA ASN A 69 0.11 -53.26 0.77
C ASN A 69 -0.44 -52.82 -0.61
N TRP A 70 0.27 -53.17 -1.69
CA TRP A 70 -0.11 -52.91 -3.08
C TRP A 70 -0.10 -54.21 -3.91
N VAL A 71 -1.17 -54.46 -4.67
CA VAL A 71 -1.39 -55.72 -5.41
C VAL A 71 -1.61 -55.47 -6.91
N THR A 72 -1.21 -56.41 -7.77
CA THR A 72 -1.33 -56.27 -9.25
C THR A 72 -2.67 -56.75 -9.82
N SER A 73 -3.48 -57.47 -9.04
CA SER A 73 -4.82 -57.96 -9.43
C SER A 73 -5.93 -57.27 -8.64
N TYR A 74 -7.13 -57.18 -9.22
CA TYR A 74 -8.33 -56.69 -8.53
C TYR A 74 -8.59 -57.54 -7.26
N PRO A 75 -8.95 -56.93 -6.12
CA PRO A 75 -8.87 -57.62 -4.84
C PRO A 75 -10.02 -58.61 -4.65
N ASP A 76 -9.75 -59.90 -4.89
CA ASP A 76 -10.42 -61.04 -4.25
C ASP A 76 -9.42 -61.99 -3.55
N ASP A 77 -8.15 -62.05 -3.98
CA ASP A 77 -7.10 -62.78 -3.28
C ASP A 77 -5.76 -62.02 -3.35
N CYS A 78 -5.11 -61.88 -2.18
CA CYS A 78 -3.91 -61.05 -1.99
C CYS A 78 -2.61 -61.82 -2.31
N ARG A 79 -1.74 -61.26 -3.16
CA ARG A 79 -0.29 -61.48 -3.14
C ARG A 79 0.48 -60.23 -3.60
N GLU A 80 1.52 -59.87 -2.87
CA GLU A 80 2.56 -58.93 -3.32
C GLU A 80 3.57 -59.68 -4.20
N GLU A 81 4.01 -59.04 -5.29
CA GLU A 81 5.26 -59.41 -5.97
C GLU A 81 6.31 -58.34 -5.66
N PRO A 82 7.57 -58.71 -5.39
CA PRO A 82 8.62 -57.77 -5.04
C PRO A 82 8.77 -56.68 -6.11
N GLU A 83 8.99 -55.43 -5.66
CA GLU A 83 9.32 -54.30 -6.54
C GLU A 83 10.54 -54.68 -7.38
N ASN A 84 10.35 -54.73 -8.69
CA ASN A 84 11.42 -54.91 -9.64
C ASN A 84 11.33 -53.66 -10.53
N ASP A 85 12.35 -52.81 -10.51
CA ASP A 85 12.45 -51.51 -11.21
C ASP A 85 12.45 -51.62 -12.76
N ARG A 86 11.88 -52.68 -13.31
CA ARG A 86 11.89 -52.99 -14.75
C ARG A 86 10.86 -52.16 -15.54
N GLN A 87 9.78 -51.69 -14.92
CA GLN A 87 8.76 -50.90 -15.60
C GLN A 87 9.06 -49.39 -15.53
N ALA A 88 8.83 -48.70 -16.65
CA ALA A 88 9.09 -47.26 -16.76
C ALA A 88 8.11 -46.42 -15.92
N ILE A 89 6.87 -46.88 -15.73
CA ILE A 89 5.80 -46.18 -15.02
C ILE A 89 5.03 -47.16 -14.12
N ILE A 90 4.70 -46.72 -12.90
CA ILE A 90 3.81 -47.43 -11.98
C ILE A 90 2.58 -46.56 -11.70
N LEU A 91 1.39 -47.10 -11.93
CA LEU A 91 0.10 -46.47 -11.65
C LEU A 91 -0.55 -47.15 -10.44
N ARG A 92 -0.86 -46.39 -9.40
CA ARG A 92 -1.47 -46.94 -8.17
C ARG A 92 -2.89 -46.44 -7.99
N TYR A 93 -3.85 -47.35 -7.90
CA TYR A 93 -5.27 -47.06 -7.71
C TYR A 93 -5.73 -47.36 -6.28
N LYS A 94 -6.64 -46.53 -5.76
CA LYS A 94 -7.27 -46.73 -4.46
C LYS A 94 -8.77 -46.87 -4.58
N LYS A 95 -9.35 -47.67 -3.68
CA LYS A 95 -10.80 -47.76 -3.53
C LYS A 95 -11.32 -46.51 -2.83
N ASP A 96 -12.35 -45.87 -3.40
CA ASP A 96 -13.04 -44.81 -2.70
C ASP A 96 -13.88 -45.39 -1.56
N LYS A 97 -13.59 -44.96 -0.33
CA LYS A 97 -14.35 -45.34 0.88
C LYS A 97 -15.38 -44.30 1.28
N SER A 98 -15.41 -43.15 0.61
CA SER A 98 -16.15 -41.97 1.06
C SER A 98 -17.57 -41.85 0.50
N GLU A 99 -18.01 -42.76 -0.39
CA GLU A 99 -19.25 -42.67 -1.21
C GLU A 99 -19.41 -41.35 -1.99
N ARG A 100 -18.44 -40.43 -1.92
CA ARG A 100 -18.47 -39.12 -2.57
C ARG A 100 -18.07 -39.20 -4.04
N ARG A 101 -17.27 -40.18 -4.46
CA ARG A 101 -16.88 -40.36 -5.87
C ARG A 101 -17.73 -41.44 -6.53
N LYS A 102 -18.07 -41.20 -7.79
CA LYS A 102 -18.87 -42.14 -8.61
C LYS A 102 -18.06 -43.35 -9.08
N LYS A 103 -16.73 -43.26 -9.13
CA LYS A 103 -15.84 -44.36 -9.54
C LYS A 103 -15.44 -45.21 -8.31
N PRO A 104 -15.50 -46.56 -8.40
CA PRO A 104 -15.11 -47.45 -7.29
C PRO A 104 -13.60 -47.43 -7.02
N LEU A 105 -12.79 -47.12 -8.03
CA LEU A 105 -11.34 -46.95 -7.96
C LEU A 105 -10.97 -45.58 -8.55
N TYR A 106 -9.93 -44.96 -8.00
CA TYR A 106 -9.33 -43.72 -8.53
C TYR A 106 -7.82 -43.82 -8.53
N LEU A 107 -7.16 -43.21 -9.51
CA LEU A 107 -5.71 -43.10 -9.57
C LEU A 107 -5.22 -42.26 -8.39
N TYR A 108 -4.46 -42.87 -7.49
CA TYR A 108 -3.95 -42.25 -6.27
C TYR A 108 -2.54 -41.69 -6.44
N SER A 109 -1.68 -42.38 -7.19
CA SER A 109 -0.33 -41.90 -7.47
C SER A 109 0.25 -42.48 -8.73
N ILE A 110 1.14 -41.71 -9.36
CA ILE A 110 1.95 -42.11 -10.51
C ILE A 110 3.41 -42.10 -10.06
N SER A 111 4.17 -43.15 -10.36
CA SER A 111 5.62 -43.18 -10.15
C SER A 111 6.33 -43.45 -11.48
N VAL A 112 7.07 -42.46 -11.96
CA VAL A 112 7.90 -42.57 -13.16
C VAL A 112 9.30 -42.98 -12.72
N HIS A 113 9.89 -44.00 -13.35
CA HIS A 113 11.26 -44.46 -13.05
C HIS A 113 12.23 -44.18 -14.20
N ASN A 114 11.72 -44.07 -15.43
CA ASN A 114 12.53 -43.71 -16.59
C ASN A 114 13.06 -42.26 -16.49
N THR A 115 14.37 -42.09 -16.52
CA THR A 115 15.05 -40.79 -16.37
C THR A 115 14.81 -39.82 -17.52
N GLU A 116 14.72 -40.31 -18.75
CA GLU A 116 14.42 -39.47 -19.93
C GLU A 116 12.99 -38.94 -19.87
N LEU A 117 12.03 -39.79 -19.48
CA LEU A 117 10.63 -39.39 -19.29
C LEU A 117 10.48 -38.40 -18.13
N LYS A 118 11.23 -38.57 -17.03
CA LYS A 118 11.29 -37.58 -15.94
C LYS A 118 11.79 -36.23 -16.43
N SER A 119 12.89 -36.20 -17.19
CA SER A 119 13.44 -34.97 -17.75
C SER A 119 12.45 -34.28 -18.70
N LEU A 120 11.70 -35.06 -19.48
CA LEU A 120 10.64 -34.54 -20.33
C LEU A 120 9.50 -33.91 -19.53
N ILE A 121 9.07 -34.57 -18.46
CA ILE A 121 8.05 -34.04 -17.54
C ILE A 121 8.55 -32.76 -16.89
N GLN A 122 9.80 -32.74 -16.40
CA GLN A 122 10.43 -31.54 -15.83
C GLN A 122 10.38 -30.35 -16.80
N ASP A 123 10.77 -30.57 -18.05
CA ASP A 123 10.72 -29.52 -19.08
C ASP A 123 9.27 -29.12 -19.45
N ALA A 124 8.27 -30.00 -19.29
CA ALA A 124 6.86 -29.63 -19.50
C ALA A 124 6.33 -28.72 -18.37
N PHE A 125 6.89 -28.88 -17.17
CA PHE A 125 6.59 -28.11 -15.97
C PHE A 125 7.59 -26.99 -15.70
N ASP A 126 8.44 -26.63 -16.66
CA ASP A 126 9.38 -25.54 -16.49
C ASP A 126 8.67 -24.24 -16.06
N GLY A 127 9.25 -23.57 -15.07
CA GLY A 127 8.69 -22.39 -14.40
C GLY A 127 7.45 -22.63 -13.52
N TYR A 128 7.01 -23.87 -13.26
CA TYR A 128 5.87 -24.14 -12.37
C TYR A 128 6.28 -24.11 -10.88
N PRO A 129 5.77 -23.17 -10.06
CA PRO A 129 6.23 -23.02 -8.67
C PRO A 129 5.80 -24.17 -7.76
N GLY A 130 6.66 -24.52 -6.80
CA GLY A 130 6.31 -25.43 -5.70
C GLY A 130 6.11 -26.90 -6.09
N PHE A 131 6.60 -27.33 -7.27
CA PHE A 131 6.43 -28.70 -7.78
C PHE A 131 7.76 -29.42 -8.04
N ALA A 132 8.89 -28.82 -7.67
CA ALA A 132 10.23 -29.33 -7.99
C ALA A 132 10.54 -30.67 -7.30
N GLU A 133 10.06 -30.92 -6.09
CA GLU A 133 10.31 -32.17 -5.35
C GLU A 133 9.59 -33.36 -5.99
N GLU A 134 8.34 -33.19 -6.39
CA GLU A 134 7.54 -34.17 -7.12
C GLU A 134 8.16 -34.47 -8.49
N LEU A 135 8.60 -33.44 -9.20
CA LEU A 135 9.29 -33.57 -10.49
C LEU A 135 10.65 -34.29 -10.37
N ALA A 136 11.40 -34.03 -9.29
CA ALA A 136 12.69 -34.68 -9.04
C ALA A 136 12.51 -36.15 -8.65
N SER A 137 11.55 -36.44 -7.76
CA SER A 137 11.25 -37.82 -7.35
C SER A 137 10.60 -38.63 -8.48
N GLY A 138 9.84 -37.97 -9.36
CA GLY A 138 8.98 -38.62 -10.36
C GLY A 138 7.74 -39.28 -9.74
N LYS A 139 7.38 -38.90 -8.50
CA LYS A 139 6.25 -39.45 -7.77
C LYS A 139 5.19 -38.36 -7.61
N PHE A 140 4.07 -38.54 -8.31
CA PHE A 140 2.94 -37.62 -8.29
C PHE A 140 1.80 -38.24 -7.49
N THR A 141 1.20 -37.47 -6.58
CA THR A 141 0.11 -37.92 -5.72
C THR A 141 -1.20 -37.20 -6.06
N TYR A 142 -2.32 -37.77 -5.58
CA TYR A 142 -3.68 -37.37 -5.94
C TYR A 142 -3.98 -35.86 -5.83
N ASP A 143 -4.36 -35.32 -6.99
CA ASP A 143 -5.35 -34.29 -7.38
C ASP A 143 -5.06 -33.87 -8.84
N PHE A 144 -3.80 -34.08 -9.27
CA PHE A 144 -3.27 -33.92 -10.62
C PHE A 144 -3.59 -32.56 -11.25
N GLU A 145 -3.86 -31.56 -10.42
CA GLU A 145 -4.27 -30.22 -10.84
C GLU A 145 -3.14 -29.52 -11.61
N GLN A 146 -1.89 -29.76 -11.22
CA GLN A 146 -0.72 -29.24 -11.92
C GLN A 146 -0.69 -29.75 -13.37
N PHE A 147 -1.14 -31.00 -13.62
CA PHE A 147 -1.27 -31.55 -14.97
C PHE A 147 -2.44 -30.93 -15.75
N VAL A 148 -3.49 -30.45 -15.09
CA VAL A 148 -4.55 -29.66 -15.75
C VAL A 148 -3.96 -28.35 -16.28
N HIS A 149 -3.19 -27.63 -15.46
CA HIS A 149 -2.54 -26.37 -15.85
C HIS A 149 -1.53 -26.52 -17.00
N ARG A 150 -0.86 -27.68 -17.08
CA ARG A 150 0.17 -27.95 -18.09
C ARG A 150 -0.27 -28.94 -19.18
N TRP A 151 -1.57 -29.26 -19.25
CA TRP A 151 -2.08 -30.32 -20.12
C TRP A 151 -1.68 -30.15 -21.59
N TYR A 152 -1.79 -28.93 -22.12
CA TYR A 152 -1.43 -28.64 -23.51
C TYR A 152 0.07 -28.82 -23.78
N ARG A 153 0.96 -28.44 -22.85
CA ARG A 153 2.40 -28.66 -23.01
C ARG A 153 2.73 -30.15 -23.10
N PHE A 154 2.00 -31.00 -22.38
CA PHE A 154 2.12 -32.46 -22.51
C PHE A 154 1.70 -32.96 -23.90
N GLY A 155 0.59 -32.46 -24.43
CA GLY A 155 0.08 -32.84 -25.75
C GLY A 155 1.02 -32.46 -26.91
N VAL A 156 1.60 -31.26 -26.87
CA VAL A 156 2.60 -30.81 -27.85
C VAL A 156 3.84 -31.72 -27.83
N LYS A 157 4.35 -32.05 -26.64
CA LYS A 157 5.50 -32.97 -26.51
C LYS A 157 5.19 -34.36 -27.01
N LEU A 158 4.01 -34.90 -26.70
CA LEU A 158 3.56 -36.19 -27.21
C LEU A 158 3.53 -36.21 -28.74
N THR A 159 3.04 -35.14 -29.37
CA THR A 159 3.03 -35.00 -30.82
C THR A 159 4.44 -34.94 -31.40
N SER A 160 5.38 -34.28 -30.73
CA SER A 160 6.78 -34.17 -31.19
C SER A 160 7.58 -35.48 -31.13
N LEU A 161 7.14 -36.44 -30.30
CA LEU A 161 7.84 -37.71 -30.04
C LEU A 161 7.15 -38.93 -30.69
N GLN A 162 6.24 -38.71 -31.63
CA GLN A 162 5.55 -39.79 -32.32
C GLN A 162 6.54 -40.82 -32.88
N ASN A 163 6.18 -42.10 -32.75
CA ASN A 163 6.97 -43.26 -33.21
C ASN A 163 8.32 -43.47 -32.50
N THR A 164 8.54 -42.87 -31.33
CA THR A 164 9.71 -43.16 -30.49
C THR A 164 9.33 -44.00 -29.26
N THR A 165 10.28 -44.74 -28.70
CA THR A 165 10.07 -45.50 -27.45
C THR A 165 9.63 -44.59 -26.30
N LEU A 166 10.24 -43.40 -26.21
CA LEU A 166 9.88 -42.39 -25.21
C LEU A 166 8.46 -41.83 -25.45
N GLY A 167 8.09 -41.62 -26.70
CA GLY A 167 6.74 -41.24 -27.11
C GLY A 167 5.69 -42.26 -26.69
N THR A 168 5.94 -43.56 -26.89
CA THR A 168 5.03 -44.62 -26.41
C THR A 168 4.90 -44.62 -24.90
N GLN A 169 5.98 -44.37 -24.14
CA GLN A 169 5.91 -44.26 -22.68
C GLN A 169 5.08 -43.04 -22.23
N LEU A 170 5.28 -41.89 -22.88
CA LEU A 170 4.52 -40.67 -22.63
C LEU A 170 3.04 -40.84 -22.99
N GLU A 171 2.73 -41.58 -24.06
CA GLU A 171 1.36 -41.89 -24.49
C GLU A 171 0.59 -42.67 -23.41
N VAL A 172 1.23 -43.67 -22.78
CA VAL A 172 0.58 -44.41 -21.69
C VAL A 172 0.35 -43.54 -20.47
N LEU A 173 1.32 -42.68 -20.11
CA LEU A 173 1.16 -41.72 -19.02
C LEU A 173 0.02 -40.73 -19.31
N TYR A 174 0.00 -40.17 -20.53
CA TYR A 174 -1.02 -39.23 -20.99
C TYR A 174 -2.41 -39.87 -20.96
N ALA A 175 -2.56 -41.11 -21.45
CA ALA A 175 -3.84 -41.83 -21.43
C ALA A 175 -4.35 -42.06 -20.00
N ALA A 176 -3.46 -42.47 -19.07
CA ALA A 176 -3.83 -42.66 -17.67
C ALA A 176 -4.28 -41.35 -16.99
N LEU A 177 -3.58 -40.23 -17.25
CA LEU A 177 -3.99 -38.92 -16.76
C LEU A 177 -5.31 -38.46 -17.42
N LYS A 178 -5.49 -38.68 -18.73
CA LYS A 178 -6.69 -38.28 -19.47
C LYS A 178 -7.95 -38.94 -18.91
N GLU A 179 -7.86 -40.19 -18.44
CA GLU A 179 -8.99 -40.89 -17.80
C GLU A 179 -9.44 -40.23 -16.48
N GLU A 180 -8.53 -39.54 -15.80
CA GLU A 180 -8.79 -38.90 -14.50
C GLU A 180 -9.13 -37.41 -14.63
N ILE A 181 -8.38 -36.66 -15.43
CA ILE A 181 -8.52 -35.19 -15.55
C ILE A 181 -9.05 -34.70 -16.90
N GLY A 182 -9.17 -35.57 -17.91
CA GLY A 182 -9.53 -35.17 -19.27
C GLY A 182 -10.88 -34.47 -19.36
N LYS A 183 -11.90 -34.95 -18.64
CA LYS A 183 -13.21 -34.29 -18.58
C LYS A 183 -13.12 -32.88 -18.00
N THR A 184 -12.33 -32.69 -16.94
CA THR A 184 -12.12 -31.39 -16.31
C THR A 184 -11.43 -30.43 -17.28
N VAL A 185 -10.40 -30.90 -18.00
CA VAL A 185 -9.69 -30.12 -19.02
C VAL A 185 -10.62 -29.71 -20.15
N GLU A 186 -11.44 -30.63 -20.67
CA GLU A 186 -12.40 -30.37 -21.75
C GLU A 186 -13.47 -29.36 -21.32
N GLU A 187 -14.04 -29.52 -20.12
CA GLU A 187 -15.03 -28.61 -19.56
C GLU A 187 -14.45 -27.20 -19.35
N PHE A 188 -13.25 -27.12 -18.75
CA PHE A 188 -12.56 -25.84 -18.54
C PHE A 188 -12.25 -25.14 -19.86
N ARG A 189 -11.74 -25.87 -20.85
CA ARG A 189 -11.41 -25.34 -22.17
C ARG A 189 -12.63 -24.78 -22.90
N GLU A 190 -13.76 -25.49 -22.85
CA GLU A 190 -14.98 -25.04 -23.50
C GLU A 190 -15.54 -23.77 -22.86
N LEU A 191 -15.52 -23.70 -21.53
CA LEU A 191 -15.91 -22.49 -20.80
C LEU A 191 -14.96 -21.32 -21.10
N LEU A 192 -13.66 -21.57 -21.14
CA LEU A 192 -12.66 -20.55 -21.42
C LEU A 192 -12.81 -19.94 -22.82
N ARG A 193 -13.15 -20.75 -23.83
CA ARG A 193 -13.50 -20.26 -25.19
C ARG A 193 -14.69 -19.31 -25.18
N GLN A 194 -15.63 -19.52 -24.27
CA GLN A 194 -16.81 -18.69 -24.09
C GLN A 194 -16.59 -17.52 -23.12
N ARG A 195 -15.36 -17.33 -22.59
CA ARG A 195 -15.05 -16.36 -21.52
C ARG A 195 -15.88 -16.58 -20.24
N LEU A 196 -16.20 -17.83 -19.95
CA LEU A 196 -16.98 -18.24 -18.78
C LEU A 196 -16.13 -19.10 -17.83
N ILE A 197 -16.57 -19.19 -16.58
CA ILE A 197 -16.00 -20.11 -15.59
C ILE A 197 -17.07 -20.55 -14.58
N THR A 198 -16.96 -21.77 -14.06
CA THR A 198 -17.81 -22.24 -12.95
C THR A 198 -17.04 -22.22 -11.65
N TYR A 199 -17.73 -22.10 -10.52
CA TYR A 199 -17.08 -22.04 -9.21
C TYR A 199 -16.16 -23.25 -8.93
N GLY A 200 -16.53 -24.45 -9.39
CA GLY A 200 -15.74 -25.67 -9.17
C GLY A 200 -14.46 -25.75 -10.01
N LEU A 201 -14.29 -24.88 -11.00
CA LEU A 201 -13.12 -24.83 -11.89
C LEU A 201 -12.22 -23.62 -11.62
N LEU A 202 -12.50 -22.80 -10.59
CA LEU A 202 -11.67 -21.61 -10.28
C LEU A 202 -10.20 -21.96 -10.08
N SER A 203 -9.91 -23.08 -9.42
CA SER A 203 -8.54 -23.54 -9.20
C SER A 203 -7.77 -23.80 -10.51
N THR A 204 -8.45 -24.17 -11.59
CA THR A 204 -7.85 -24.32 -12.92
C THR A 204 -7.55 -22.99 -13.62
N LEU A 205 -8.23 -21.92 -13.22
CA LEU A 205 -8.04 -20.56 -13.75
C LEU A 205 -6.87 -19.84 -13.06
N PHE A 206 -6.63 -20.13 -11.79
CA PHE A 206 -5.64 -19.45 -10.93
C PHE A 206 -4.46 -20.36 -10.60
N ALA A 207 -3.70 -20.74 -11.63
CA ALA A 207 -2.53 -21.60 -11.45
C ALA A 207 -1.41 -20.91 -10.64
N PRO A 208 -0.63 -21.64 -9.82
CA PRO A 208 0.60 -21.14 -9.23
C PRO A 208 1.54 -20.51 -10.27
N GLY A 209 2.05 -19.32 -9.95
CA GLY A 209 2.90 -18.52 -10.83
C GLY A 209 2.15 -17.58 -11.76
N GLU A 210 0.84 -17.76 -11.95
CA GLU A 210 0.01 -16.89 -12.80
C GLU A 210 -0.05 -15.48 -12.21
N ILE A 211 -0.04 -14.47 -13.08
CA ILE A 211 -0.21 -13.07 -12.70
C ILE A 211 -1.67 -12.69 -12.87
N ILE A 212 -2.28 -12.17 -11.80
CA ILE A 212 -3.69 -11.81 -11.76
C ILE A 212 -3.86 -10.31 -11.54
N VAL A 213 -4.85 -9.74 -12.21
CA VAL A 213 -5.37 -8.40 -11.94
C VAL A 213 -6.31 -8.50 -10.77
N ASN A 214 -6.02 -7.73 -9.72
CA ASN A 214 -6.94 -7.50 -8.62
C ASN A 214 -7.64 -6.15 -8.84
N SER A 215 -8.96 -6.18 -8.97
CA SER A 215 -9.79 -4.97 -9.13
C SER A 215 -10.58 -4.60 -7.85
N SER A 216 -10.29 -5.27 -6.74
CA SER A 216 -10.95 -4.99 -5.46
C SER A 216 -10.61 -3.58 -4.95
N GLY A 217 -11.60 -2.87 -4.42
CA GLY A 217 -11.37 -1.63 -3.67
C GLY A 217 -10.94 -0.40 -4.48
N GLY A 218 -11.09 -0.41 -5.81
CA GLY A 218 -10.97 0.77 -6.68
C GLY A 218 -9.58 1.01 -7.29
N LEU A 219 -8.50 0.54 -6.65
CA LEU A 219 -7.16 0.54 -7.26
C LEU A 219 -6.85 -0.84 -7.82
N GLN A 220 -6.55 -0.89 -9.11
CA GLN A 220 -6.10 -2.12 -9.71
C GLN A 220 -4.61 -2.34 -9.49
N ASN A 221 -4.21 -3.55 -9.13
CA ASN A 221 -2.82 -3.98 -9.02
C ASN A 221 -2.63 -5.42 -9.51
N LEU A 222 -1.38 -5.81 -9.74
CA LEU A 222 -1.03 -7.18 -10.12
C LEU A 222 -0.49 -7.96 -8.93
N LEU A 223 -0.87 -9.23 -8.88
CA LEU A 223 -0.43 -10.17 -7.86
C LEU A 223 0.02 -11.46 -8.54
N ARG A 224 1.07 -12.10 -8.03
CA ARG A 224 1.52 -13.42 -8.48
C ARG A 224 0.92 -14.50 -7.60
N VAL A 225 0.18 -15.44 -8.19
CA VAL A 225 -0.46 -16.54 -7.44
C VAL A 225 0.58 -17.51 -6.89
N LEU A 226 0.45 -17.89 -5.63
CA LEU A 226 1.26 -18.95 -5.01
C LEU A 226 0.50 -20.27 -4.94
N SER A 227 -0.74 -20.22 -4.46
CA SER A 227 -1.57 -21.39 -4.26
C SER A 227 -3.03 -21.02 -4.14
N THR A 228 -3.88 -22.03 -4.36
CA THR A 228 -5.32 -21.89 -4.27
C THR A 228 -5.92 -23.05 -3.51
N HIS A 229 -7.02 -22.81 -2.78
CA HIS A 229 -7.79 -23.90 -2.20
C HIS A 229 -9.25 -23.52 -1.99
N TYR A 230 -10.12 -24.53 -2.02
CA TYR A 230 -11.50 -24.37 -1.58
C TYR A 230 -11.57 -24.51 -0.06
N SER A 231 -12.22 -23.55 0.60
CA SER A 231 -12.61 -23.66 1.99
C SER A 231 -14.03 -24.22 2.07
N CYS A 232 -14.18 -25.31 2.83
CA CYS A 232 -15.46 -25.99 3.04
C CYS A 232 -15.88 -25.80 4.50
N GLY A 233 -17.14 -25.41 4.76
CA GLY A 233 -17.64 -25.18 6.11
C GLY A 233 -18.87 -24.27 6.13
N ASP A 234 -19.09 -23.59 7.26
CA ASP A 234 -20.22 -22.64 7.44
C ASP A 234 -20.09 -21.40 6.54
N ASP A 235 -18.87 -21.10 6.09
CA ASP A 235 -18.57 -19.98 5.22
C ASP A 235 -17.74 -20.46 4.02
N PRO A 236 -18.37 -21.16 3.05
CA PRO A 236 -17.66 -21.71 1.91
C PRO A 236 -17.15 -20.59 1.00
N HIS A 237 -15.88 -20.67 0.58
CA HIS A 237 -15.26 -19.71 -0.33
C HIS A 237 -14.01 -20.30 -0.99
N PHE A 238 -13.57 -19.69 -2.09
CA PHE A 238 -12.35 -20.03 -2.78
C PHE A 238 -11.26 -19.02 -2.39
N ASN A 239 -10.13 -19.52 -1.88
CA ASN A 239 -9.00 -18.70 -1.47
C ASN A 239 -7.90 -18.74 -2.51
N ILE A 240 -7.35 -17.57 -2.80
CA ILE A 240 -6.14 -17.39 -3.60
C ILE A 240 -5.11 -16.75 -2.69
N ARG A 241 -4.00 -17.45 -2.44
CA ARG A 241 -2.82 -16.87 -1.83
C ARG A 241 -1.96 -16.32 -2.96
N ALA A 242 -1.74 -15.02 -2.97
CA ALA A 242 -0.92 -14.34 -3.97
C ALA A 242 0.10 -13.41 -3.30
N GLN A 243 1.07 -12.94 -4.06
CA GLN A 243 2.13 -12.05 -3.58
C GLN A 243 2.31 -10.85 -4.48
N TYR A 244 2.82 -9.77 -3.89
CA TYR A 244 3.25 -8.56 -4.57
C TYR A 244 4.52 -8.01 -3.93
N ILE A 245 5.18 -7.08 -4.61
CA ILE A 245 6.41 -6.45 -4.13
C ILE A 245 6.05 -5.24 -3.26
N ASP A 246 6.64 -5.18 -2.08
CA ASP A 246 6.49 -4.08 -1.13
C ASP A 246 7.86 -3.67 -0.56
N TYR A 247 7.92 -2.55 0.16
CA TYR A 247 9.14 -1.94 0.68
C TYR A 247 9.04 -1.59 2.17
N ASP A 248 9.73 -2.31 3.04
CA ASP A 248 9.60 -2.17 4.50
C ASP A 248 10.32 -0.95 5.10
N GLY A 249 10.98 -0.15 4.26
CA GLY A 249 11.83 0.97 4.68
C GLY A 249 13.33 0.64 4.73
N ALA A 250 13.69 -0.63 4.60
CA ALA A 250 15.08 -1.09 4.52
C ALA A 250 15.35 -1.84 3.22
N ARG A 251 14.42 -2.70 2.77
CA ARG A 251 14.55 -3.49 1.55
C ARG A 251 13.20 -3.74 0.88
N TYR A 252 13.27 -4.09 -0.40
CA TYR A 252 12.13 -4.64 -1.12
C TYR A 252 12.02 -6.14 -0.85
N GLY A 253 10.79 -6.65 -0.89
CA GLY A 253 10.51 -8.07 -0.75
C GLY A 253 9.06 -8.37 -1.06
N LEU A 254 8.64 -9.62 -0.81
CA LEU A 254 7.31 -10.10 -1.15
C LEU A 254 6.37 -10.08 0.06
N GLU A 255 5.19 -9.52 -0.13
CA GLU A 255 4.10 -9.52 0.85
C GLU A 255 2.97 -10.42 0.37
N ASP A 256 2.41 -11.21 1.29
CA ASP A 256 1.29 -12.10 1.01
C ASP A 256 -0.05 -11.36 1.01
N SER A 257 -0.92 -11.73 0.09
CA SER A 257 -2.32 -11.33 0.05
C SER A 257 -3.23 -12.54 -0.07
N TRP A 258 -4.27 -12.57 0.76
CA TRP A 258 -5.31 -13.60 0.75
C TRP A 258 -6.57 -13.03 0.11
N LEU A 259 -6.87 -13.49 -1.10
CA LEU A 259 -8.01 -13.06 -1.89
C LEU A 259 -9.11 -14.10 -1.79
N ARG A 260 -10.36 -13.63 -1.81
CA ARG A 260 -11.53 -14.47 -1.57
C ARG A 260 -12.55 -14.32 -2.68
N ILE A 261 -12.96 -15.45 -3.26
CA ILE A 261 -14.10 -15.50 -4.19
C ILE A 261 -15.25 -16.27 -3.50
N ASN A 262 -16.41 -15.64 -3.42
CA ASN A 262 -17.61 -16.26 -2.86
C ASN A 262 -18.23 -17.25 -3.87
N PRO A 263 -18.91 -18.31 -3.40
CA PRO A 263 -19.59 -19.27 -4.26
C PRO A 263 -20.66 -18.62 -5.13
N PHE A 264 -20.65 -18.95 -6.41
CA PHE A 264 -21.69 -18.58 -7.37
C PHE A 264 -22.26 -19.83 -8.05
N LYS A 265 -23.47 -19.70 -8.60
CA LYS A 265 -24.20 -20.82 -9.21
C LYS A 265 -24.10 -20.76 -10.73
N GLY A 266 -23.82 -21.90 -11.36
CA GLY A 266 -23.68 -21.97 -12.81
C GLY A 266 -22.34 -21.41 -13.27
N SER A 267 -22.33 -20.89 -14.49
CA SER A 267 -21.18 -20.22 -15.10
C SER A 267 -21.30 -18.70 -14.95
N GLU A 268 -20.21 -18.04 -14.61
CA GLU A 268 -20.06 -16.59 -14.58
C GLU A 268 -19.10 -16.13 -15.67
N ALA A 269 -19.24 -14.89 -16.13
CA ALA A 269 -18.26 -14.27 -17.01
C ALA A 269 -16.94 -14.05 -16.24
N ILE A 270 -15.82 -14.38 -16.87
CA ILE A 270 -14.50 -14.20 -16.23
C ILE A 270 -14.29 -12.72 -15.92
N GLU A 271 -14.68 -11.82 -16.83
CA GLU A 271 -14.60 -10.37 -16.68
C GLU A 271 -15.47 -9.82 -15.53
N GLY A 272 -16.45 -10.59 -15.05
CA GLY A 272 -17.27 -10.26 -13.89
C GLY A 272 -16.62 -10.61 -12.54
N LEU A 273 -15.50 -11.32 -12.54
CA LEU A 273 -14.77 -11.65 -11.32
C LEU A 273 -13.96 -10.45 -10.81
N GLU A 274 -13.82 -10.36 -9.49
CA GLU A 274 -13.01 -9.34 -8.82
C GLU A 274 -11.49 -9.51 -9.10
N TYR A 275 -11.09 -10.75 -9.39
CA TYR A 275 -9.72 -11.13 -9.74
C TYR A 275 -9.73 -11.90 -11.03
N ILE A 276 -8.87 -11.54 -11.99
CA ILE A 276 -8.79 -12.21 -13.29
C ILE A 276 -7.34 -12.41 -13.71
N PRO A 277 -6.99 -13.52 -14.37
CA PRO A 277 -5.67 -13.66 -14.98
C PRO A 277 -5.38 -12.50 -15.93
N LEU A 278 -4.18 -11.91 -15.84
CA LEU A 278 -3.73 -10.81 -16.70
C LEU A 278 -3.82 -11.17 -18.18
N THR A 279 -3.64 -12.45 -18.49
CA THR A 279 -3.78 -13.03 -19.82
C THR A 279 -5.17 -12.86 -20.41
N LEU A 280 -6.21 -12.82 -19.57
CA LEU A 280 -7.59 -12.66 -20.02
C LEU A 280 -8.08 -11.21 -19.88
N PHE A 281 -7.27 -10.32 -19.29
CA PHE A 281 -7.60 -8.92 -19.09
C PHE A 281 -7.57 -8.14 -20.42
N GLU A 282 -8.68 -7.46 -20.74
CA GLU A 282 -8.75 -6.55 -21.88
C GLU A 282 -7.77 -5.39 -21.68
N THR A 283 -7.11 -4.90 -22.74
CA THR A 283 -6.14 -3.77 -22.65
C THR A 283 -4.92 -4.03 -21.75
N ARG A 284 -4.55 -5.30 -21.54
CA ARG A 284 -3.42 -5.73 -20.69
C ARG A 284 -2.08 -5.01 -20.95
N GLU A 285 -1.74 -4.71 -22.21
CA GLU A 285 -0.49 -4.01 -22.55
C GLU A 285 -0.43 -2.60 -21.94
N SER A 286 -1.43 -1.76 -22.24
CA SER A 286 -1.53 -0.40 -21.67
C SER A 286 -1.65 -0.42 -20.15
N PHE A 287 -2.30 -1.44 -19.60
CA PHE A 287 -2.45 -1.58 -18.15
C PHE A 287 -1.12 -1.95 -17.47
N VAL A 288 -0.33 -2.85 -18.06
CA VAL A 288 1.02 -3.19 -17.58
C VAL A 288 1.92 -1.97 -17.64
N LEU A 289 1.95 -1.22 -18.74
CA LEU A 289 2.74 0.01 -18.86
C LEU A 289 2.41 1.01 -17.74
N GLN A 290 1.11 1.25 -17.49
CA GLN A 290 0.68 2.12 -16.38
C GLN A 290 1.19 1.63 -15.02
N LEU A 291 1.20 0.31 -14.78
CA LEU A 291 1.68 -0.26 -13.53
C LEU A 291 3.20 -0.21 -13.40
N VAL A 292 3.94 -0.37 -14.48
CA VAL A 292 5.40 -0.20 -14.52
C VAL A 292 5.76 1.23 -14.13
N ASP A 293 5.12 2.22 -14.73
CA ASP A 293 5.32 3.63 -14.41
C ASP A 293 4.97 3.94 -12.95
N ARG A 294 3.86 3.36 -12.45
CA ARG A 294 3.49 3.47 -11.03
C ARG A 294 4.54 2.83 -10.12
N GLY A 295 5.10 1.69 -10.49
CA GLY A 295 6.17 1.01 -9.77
C GLY A 295 7.42 1.87 -9.67
N ARG A 296 7.85 2.50 -10.77
CA ARG A 296 8.96 3.47 -10.79
C ARG A 296 8.68 4.66 -9.88
N ARG A 297 7.50 5.26 -10.03
CA ARG A 297 7.04 6.36 -9.16
C ARG A 297 7.07 5.95 -7.70
N ALA A 298 6.67 4.72 -7.38
CA ALA A 298 6.70 4.23 -6.00
C ALA A 298 8.12 4.14 -5.43
N ILE A 299 9.08 3.69 -6.24
CA ILE A 299 10.51 3.64 -5.88
C ILE A 299 11.05 5.04 -5.59
N GLU A 300 10.75 6.02 -6.44
CA GLU A 300 11.13 7.42 -6.25
C GLU A 300 10.51 8.00 -4.97
N LEU A 301 9.21 7.77 -4.79
CA LEU A 301 8.45 8.29 -3.65
C LEU A 301 8.91 7.75 -2.31
N ASN A 302 9.39 6.50 -2.26
CA ASN A 302 9.99 5.93 -1.05
C ASN A 302 11.18 6.75 -0.51
N GLN A 303 11.73 7.69 -1.31
CA GLN A 303 12.80 8.61 -0.93
C GLN A 303 12.36 10.09 -0.89
N ALA A 304 11.12 10.43 -1.26
CA ALA A 304 10.68 11.80 -1.52
C ALA A 304 10.41 12.66 -0.26
N GLY A 305 10.33 12.07 0.92
CA GLY A 305 10.12 12.81 2.18
C GLY A 305 8.72 13.42 2.29
N TYR A 306 8.59 14.76 2.25
CA TYR A 306 7.31 15.46 2.43
C TYR A 306 6.54 15.59 1.12
N MET A 307 5.30 15.11 1.10
CA MET A 307 4.45 15.16 -0.09
C MET A 307 3.04 15.65 0.25
N MET A 308 2.28 16.01 -0.78
CA MET A 308 0.85 16.24 -0.71
C MET A 308 0.13 14.98 -1.18
N HIS A 309 -0.95 14.59 -0.51
CA HIS A 309 -1.83 13.53 -0.97
C HIS A 309 -3.27 14.05 -1.05
N ALA A 310 -3.97 13.69 -2.12
CA ALA A 310 -5.37 14.03 -2.36
C ALA A 310 -6.11 12.83 -2.95
N GLY A 311 -6.58 11.93 -2.08
CA GLY A 311 -7.10 10.63 -2.50
C GLY A 311 -7.57 9.79 -1.32
N PHE A 312 -7.93 8.53 -1.58
CA PHE A 312 -8.27 7.60 -0.51
C PHE A 312 -7.00 7.11 0.21
N ALA A 313 -7.09 6.90 1.51
CA ALA A 313 -6.02 6.34 2.33
C ALA A 313 -6.59 5.38 3.37
N HIS A 314 -5.74 4.51 3.90
CA HIS A 314 -6.06 3.74 5.11
C HIS A 314 -5.29 4.32 6.29
N LEU A 315 -6.00 4.76 7.32
CA LEU A 315 -5.40 5.31 8.53
C LEU A 315 -5.62 4.37 9.73
N GLY A 316 -4.66 4.34 10.65
CA GLY A 316 -4.86 3.78 12.01
C GLY A 316 -5.24 2.29 12.07
N GLY A 317 -4.95 1.52 11.03
CA GLY A 317 -5.36 0.11 10.91
C GLY A 317 -6.87 -0.09 10.68
N SER A 318 -7.62 0.97 10.38
CA SER A 318 -9.02 0.90 10.00
C SER A 318 -9.19 0.14 8.68
N ARG A 319 -10.22 -0.71 8.60
CA ARG A 319 -10.61 -1.38 7.34
C ARG A 319 -11.28 -0.44 6.34
N SER A 320 -11.62 0.78 6.75
CA SER A 320 -12.33 1.75 5.89
C SER A 320 -11.35 2.71 5.22
N HIS A 321 -11.53 2.90 3.92
CA HIS A 321 -10.86 3.96 3.18
C HIS A 321 -11.43 5.32 3.59
N VAL A 322 -10.55 6.29 3.84
CA VAL A 322 -10.93 7.67 4.13
C VAL A 322 -10.33 8.56 3.05
N TYR A 323 -11.14 9.42 2.45
CA TYR A 323 -10.62 10.45 1.54
C TYR A 323 -9.89 11.51 2.37
N ILE A 324 -8.63 11.75 2.04
CA ILE A 324 -7.82 12.77 2.69
C ILE A 324 -7.21 13.70 1.65
N GLU A 325 -7.17 14.98 1.99
CA GLU A 325 -6.47 16.01 1.25
C GLU A 325 -5.56 16.74 2.23
N GLY A 326 -4.25 16.46 2.16
CA GLY A 326 -3.32 16.95 3.17
C GLY A 326 -1.88 16.58 2.93
N ARG A 327 -1.00 17.17 3.76
CA ARG A 327 0.43 16.89 3.74
C ARG A 327 0.71 15.57 4.44
N ILE A 328 1.54 14.76 3.80
CA ILE A 328 2.01 13.49 4.32
C ILE A 328 3.54 13.48 4.40
N GLN A 329 4.06 12.67 5.30
CA GLN A 329 5.46 12.26 5.33
C GLN A 329 5.54 10.82 4.83
N ILE A 330 6.24 10.59 3.73
CA ILE A 330 6.57 9.23 3.30
C ILE A 330 7.69 8.70 4.19
N ASP A 331 7.41 7.63 4.94
CA ASP A 331 8.35 7.04 5.89
C ASP A 331 8.02 5.57 6.18
N PRO A 332 8.30 4.65 5.23
CA PRO A 332 8.02 3.23 5.42
C PRO A 332 8.75 2.62 6.61
N ASP A 333 10.02 2.99 6.86
CA ASP A 333 10.82 2.53 8.01
C ASP A 333 10.21 2.98 9.34
N GLY A 334 9.78 4.25 9.41
CA GLY A 334 9.09 4.79 10.58
C GLY A 334 7.75 4.09 10.81
N SER A 335 6.98 3.84 9.74
CA SER A 335 5.72 3.10 9.85
C SER A 335 5.95 1.68 10.39
N SER A 336 6.98 0.97 9.93
CA SER A 336 7.31 -0.39 10.41
C SER A 336 7.68 -0.41 11.90
N LYS A 337 8.35 0.65 12.38
CA LYS A 337 8.78 0.81 13.77
C LYS A 337 7.69 1.29 14.73
N TYR A 338 6.86 2.25 14.29
CA TYR A 338 5.94 2.99 15.16
C TYR A 338 4.45 2.65 14.97
N ASN A 339 4.10 1.90 13.92
CA ASN A 339 2.73 1.52 13.61
C ASN A 339 2.55 -0.01 13.53
N ASN A 340 2.95 -0.63 12.42
CA ASN A 340 2.80 -2.07 12.25
C ASN A 340 4.03 -2.64 11.54
N THR A 341 4.67 -3.62 12.16
CA THR A 341 5.87 -4.26 11.60
C THR A 341 5.47 -5.10 10.41
N VAL A 342 6.08 -4.81 9.25
CA VAL A 342 5.90 -5.55 8.01
C VAL A 342 7.06 -6.52 7.86
N TYR A 343 6.77 -7.79 7.60
CA TYR A 343 7.78 -8.83 7.42
C TYR A 343 7.74 -9.34 5.98
N LEU A 344 8.62 -8.82 5.15
CA LEU A 344 8.68 -9.19 3.74
C LEU A 344 9.44 -10.50 3.54
N HIS A 345 8.90 -11.38 2.72
CA HIS A 345 9.59 -12.57 2.24
C HIS A 345 10.70 -12.18 1.25
N ARG A 346 11.74 -13.01 1.16
CA ARG A 346 12.82 -12.81 0.18
C ARG A 346 12.29 -13.07 -1.23
N MET A 347 12.71 -12.28 -2.21
CA MET A 347 12.42 -12.59 -3.61
C MET A 347 13.15 -13.87 -4.04
N PRO A 348 12.47 -14.80 -4.74
CA PRO A 348 13.09 -15.98 -5.31
C PRO A 348 13.91 -15.60 -6.56
N ASP A 349 14.88 -16.45 -6.92
CA ASP A 349 15.84 -16.16 -8.00
C ASP A 349 15.16 -15.94 -9.36
N ASP A 350 14.02 -16.57 -9.62
CA ASP A 350 13.24 -16.42 -10.85
C ASP A 350 12.55 -15.05 -10.98
N LEU A 351 12.32 -14.35 -9.86
CA LEU A 351 11.77 -12.99 -9.89
C LEU A 351 12.87 -11.92 -10.01
N GLY A 352 14.12 -12.28 -9.72
CA GLY A 352 15.27 -11.38 -9.84
C GLY A 352 15.74 -10.77 -8.50
N PRO A 353 16.71 -9.85 -8.55
CA PRO A 353 17.34 -9.27 -7.36
C PRO A 353 16.44 -8.26 -6.63
N GLU A 354 16.67 -8.06 -5.33
CA GLU A 354 15.97 -7.08 -4.48
C GLU A 354 16.51 -5.64 -4.64
N ASN A 355 17.34 -5.36 -5.65
CA ASN A 355 17.88 -4.04 -5.93
C ASN A 355 16.96 -3.27 -6.89
N PRO A 356 16.31 -2.16 -6.47
CA PRO A 356 15.37 -1.41 -7.31
C PRO A 356 15.99 -0.86 -8.61
N GLU A 357 17.30 -0.60 -8.65
CA GLU A 357 18.00 -0.16 -9.87
C GLU A 357 18.11 -1.27 -10.93
N GLN A 358 17.83 -2.53 -10.56
CA GLN A 358 17.94 -3.71 -11.42
C GLN A 358 16.58 -4.40 -11.61
N PHE A 359 15.48 -3.76 -11.22
CA PHE A 359 14.16 -4.36 -11.34
C PHE A 359 13.77 -4.50 -12.81
N SER A 360 13.36 -5.72 -13.16
CA SER A 360 12.74 -6.03 -14.45
C SER A 360 11.34 -5.42 -14.56
N THR A 361 10.81 -5.36 -15.77
CA THR A 361 9.42 -4.96 -16.06
C THR A 361 8.40 -5.77 -15.24
N THR A 362 8.62 -7.08 -15.10
CA THR A 362 7.80 -7.96 -14.25
C THR A 362 7.85 -7.57 -12.77
N GLN A 363 9.00 -7.18 -12.24
CA GLN A 363 9.10 -6.70 -10.86
C GLN A 363 8.39 -5.36 -10.69
N LEU A 364 8.61 -4.41 -11.60
CA LEU A 364 8.02 -3.07 -11.53
C LEU A 364 6.49 -3.11 -11.51
N MET A 365 5.86 -3.93 -12.37
CA MET A 365 4.40 -4.04 -12.43
C MET A 365 3.77 -4.73 -11.20
N LEU A 366 4.56 -5.48 -10.42
CA LEU A 366 4.14 -6.15 -9.19
C LEU A 366 4.33 -5.30 -7.93
N ILE A 367 4.90 -4.09 -8.04
CA ILE A 367 5.04 -3.18 -6.90
C ILE A 367 3.66 -2.73 -6.41
N THR A 368 3.51 -2.66 -5.09
CA THR A 368 2.31 -2.16 -4.41
C THR A 368 1.84 -0.81 -4.96
N SER A 369 0.52 -0.63 -5.06
CA SER A 369 -0.09 0.66 -5.46
C SER A 369 -0.15 1.69 -4.32
N LYS A 370 0.31 1.31 -3.12
CA LYS A 370 0.21 2.12 -1.91
C LYS A 370 1.55 2.26 -1.20
N ILE A 371 1.82 3.45 -0.68
CA ILE A 371 3.03 3.78 0.09
C ILE A 371 2.68 4.09 1.54
N ARG A 372 3.57 3.71 2.46
CA ARG A 372 3.45 3.98 3.88
C ARG A 372 3.96 5.37 4.26
N GLY A 373 3.21 6.04 5.11
CA GLY A 373 3.60 7.33 5.64
C GLY A 373 2.75 7.80 6.81
N PHE A 374 2.92 9.05 7.17
CA PHE A 374 2.18 9.71 8.23
C PHE A 374 1.40 10.92 7.70
N ASP A 375 0.12 11.02 8.03
CA ASP A 375 -0.69 12.19 7.71
C ASP A 375 -0.62 13.23 8.84
N PHE A 376 -0.16 14.44 8.52
CA PHE A 376 -0.03 15.53 9.50
C PHE A 376 -1.37 16.08 9.99
N THR A 377 -2.46 15.87 9.22
CA THR A 377 -3.78 16.40 9.55
C THR A 377 -4.48 15.54 10.59
N ASN A 378 -4.66 14.25 10.29
CA ASN A 378 -5.26 13.29 11.21
C ASN A 378 -4.26 12.79 12.27
N LYS A 379 -2.96 13.01 12.06
CA LYS A 379 -1.87 12.64 12.98
C LYS A 379 -1.75 11.12 13.15
N GLU A 380 -1.99 10.39 12.07
CA GLU A 380 -2.00 8.94 12.04
C GLU A 380 -1.09 8.40 10.94
N TRP A 381 -0.54 7.21 11.21
CA TRP A 381 0.14 6.42 10.20
C TRP A 381 -0.88 5.77 9.28
N GLY A 382 -0.50 5.61 8.02
CA GLY A 382 -1.37 5.03 7.01
C GLY A 382 -0.67 4.61 5.73
N THR A 383 -1.49 4.14 4.80
CA THR A 383 -1.08 3.86 3.42
C THR A 383 -1.83 4.76 2.44
N PHE A 384 -1.08 5.31 1.48
CA PHE A 384 -1.52 6.35 0.54
C PHE A 384 -1.33 5.88 -0.89
N GLU A 385 -2.23 6.24 -1.78
CA GLU A 385 -2.21 5.79 -3.17
C GLU A 385 -1.13 6.52 -3.95
N VAL A 386 -0.24 5.77 -4.60
CA VAL A 386 0.91 6.31 -5.35
C VAL A 386 0.49 7.36 -6.39
N ASP A 387 -0.64 7.10 -7.07
CA ASP A 387 -1.17 7.96 -8.12
C ASP A 387 -1.68 9.32 -7.60
N ASN A 388 -2.03 9.39 -6.30
CA ASN A 388 -2.60 10.57 -5.66
C ASN A 388 -1.60 11.36 -4.81
N ILE A 389 -0.31 11.05 -4.93
CA ILE A 389 0.78 11.76 -4.26
C ILE A 389 1.40 12.78 -5.22
N ALA A 390 1.60 14.01 -4.77
CA ALA A 390 2.24 15.09 -5.53
C ALA A 390 3.20 15.91 -4.66
N GLU A 391 4.07 16.70 -5.30
CA GLU A 391 4.92 17.66 -4.57
C GLU A 391 4.08 18.71 -3.85
N ILE A 392 4.56 19.18 -2.71
CA ILE A 392 3.88 20.24 -1.94
C ILE A 392 4.06 21.59 -2.65
N ALA A 393 2.95 22.23 -3.00
CA ALA A 393 2.94 23.62 -3.44
C ALA A 393 3.10 24.58 -2.25
N TRP A 394 4.36 24.89 -1.89
CA TRP A 394 4.69 25.80 -0.79
C TRP A 394 4.30 27.25 -1.06
N ASN A 395 3.80 27.94 -0.03
CA ASN A 395 3.44 29.35 -0.14
C ASN A 395 4.62 30.25 0.22
N GLU A 396 5.40 30.62 -0.79
CA GLU A 396 6.60 31.47 -0.63
C GLU A 396 6.33 32.84 0.01
N ASN A 397 5.08 33.34 -0.10
CA ASN A 397 4.69 34.65 0.43
C ASN A 397 4.02 34.57 1.82
N ALA A 398 3.88 33.37 2.42
CA ALA A 398 3.18 33.20 3.68
C ALA A 398 3.76 34.06 4.80
N PHE A 399 5.09 34.07 4.92
CA PHE A 399 5.81 34.83 5.94
C PHE A 399 5.75 36.35 5.72
N ASP A 400 5.75 36.78 4.47
CA ASP A 400 5.72 38.21 4.15
C ASP A 400 4.33 38.81 4.40
N ARG A 401 3.26 38.02 4.25
CA ARG A 401 1.86 38.39 4.58
C ARG A 401 1.58 38.50 6.08
N LEU A 402 2.46 37.98 6.93
CA LEU A 402 2.27 38.06 8.38
C LEU A 402 2.32 39.53 8.85
N VAL A 403 1.32 40.01 9.58
CA VAL A 403 1.28 41.40 10.08
C VAL A 403 2.07 41.50 11.39
N VAL A 404 3.40 41.54 11.26
CA VAL A 404 4.37 41.66 12.35
C VAL A 404 5.47 42.65 11.95
N SER A 405 6.08 43.33 12.92
CA SER A 405 7.13 44.33 12.65
C SER A 405 8.31 43.74 11.84
N SER A 406 8.89 44.54 10.96
CA SER A 406 10.01 44.13 10.10
C SER A 406 11.24 43.66 10.88
N ALA A 407 11.47 44.22 12.07
CA ALA A 407 12.54 43.79 12.96
C ALA A 407 12.31 42.35 13.48
N ARG A 408 11.10 42.03 13.96
CA ARG A 408 10.74 40.69 14.43
C ARG A 408 10.81 39.67 13.29
N LYS A 409 10.31 40.03 12.10
CA LYS A 409 10.41 39.19 10.90
C LYS A 409 11.87 38.82 10.56
N ARG A 410 12.77 39.81 10.55
CA ARG A 410 14.20 39.58 10.28
C ARG A 410 14.84 38.68 11.32
N LEU A 411 14.54 38.86 12.60
CA LEU A 411 15.08 38.03 13.67
C LEU A 411 14.63 36.57 13.56
N VAL A 412 13.33 36.35 13.34
CA VAL A 412 12.79 34.99 13.17
C VAL A 412 13.40 34.30 11.96
N LYS A 413 13.47 34.97 10.79
CA LYS A 413 14.12 34.42 9.60
C LYS A 413 15.58 34.04 9.90
N ALA A 414 16.36 34.95 10.49
CA ALA A 414 17.77 34.69 10.79
C ALA A 414 17.98 33.50 11.75
N LEU A 415 17.14 33.35 12.79
CA LEU A 415 17.23 32.24 13.73
C LEU A 415 16.84 30.91 13.09
N VAL A 416 15.78 30.92 12.30
CA VAL A 416 15.24 29.73 11.64
C VAL A 416 16.17 29.26 10.52
N ASP A 417 16.61 30.16 9.64
CA ASP A 417 17.55 29.86 8.54
C ASP A 417 18.92 29.40 9.08
N GLY A 418 19.38 30.04 10.17
CA GLY A 418 20.59 29.66 10.87
C GLY A 418 20.50 28.24 11.44
N ASN A 419 19.40 27.89 12.11
CA ASN A 419 19.22 26.57 12.71
C ASN A 419 19.18 25.44 11.66
N GLU A 420 18.51 25.67 10.52
CA GLU A 420 18.51 24.70 9.41
C GLU A 420 19.90 24.52 8.81
N SER A 421 20.64 25.61 8.58
CA SER A 421 21.99 25.56 7.99
C SER A 421 23.02 24.90 8.90
N HIS A 422 22.80 24.89 10.22
CA HIS A 422 23.73 24.37 11.23
C HIS A 422 23.43 22.94 11.69
N LYS A 423 22.51 22.21 11.03
CA LYS A 423 22.17 20.80 11.31
C LYS A 423 23.36 19.81 11.33
N GLY A 424 24.60 20.25 11.07
CA GLY A 424 25.84 19.46 11.24
C GLY A 424 27.09 20.19 11.74
N SER A 425 27.05 21.46 12.20
CA SER A 425 28.27 22.26 12.43
C SER A 425 28.51 22.77 13.86
N LEU A 426 27.56 22.66 14.79
CA LEU A 426 27.76 23.07 16.20
C LEU A 426 27.92 21.84 17.10
N ASP A 427 29.06 21.19 16.95
CA ASP A 427 29.66 20.28 17.93
C ASP A 427 30.55 21.12 18.87
N ASP A 428 29.94 21.96 19.71
CA ASP A 428 30.72 22.70 20.71
C ASP A 428 30.38 22.25 22.14
N ILE A 429 31.36 21.55 22.71
CA ILE A 429 31.64 21.35 24.14
C ILE A 429 30.81 20.27 24.87
N ILE A 430 29.54 20.01 24.52
CA ILE A 430 28.77 18.87 25.07
C ILE A 430 27.93 18.22 23.96
N GLN A 431 28.20 16.95 23.61
CA GLN A 431 27.40 16.21 22.63
C GLN A 431 25.91 16.21 23.03
N GLY A 432 25.08 16.87 22.22
CA GLY A 432 23.61 16.75 22.27
C GLY A 432 22.84 17.78 23.09
N LYS A 433 23.45 18.84 23.65
CA LYS A 433 22.73 19.93 24.33
C LYS A 433 22.65 21.20 23.46
N GLY A 434 21.48 21.85 23.43
CA GLY A 434 21.31 23.20 22.84
C GLY A 434 21.26 23.28 21.31
N GLN A 435 20.98 22.17 20.61
CA GLN A 435 20.94 22.10 19.14
C GLN A 435 19.53 22.34 18.53
N GLY A 436 18.54 22.71 19.35
CA GLY A 436 17.17 22.95 18.92
C GLY A 436 16.74 24.40 19.09
N LEU A 437 15.90 24.89 18.19
CA LEU A 437 15.34 26.24 18.24
C LEU A 437 13.96 26.19 18.91
N VAL A 438 13.85 26.80 20.10
CA VAL A 438 12.59 26.88 20.84
C VAL A 438 12.04 28.31 20.80
N ILE A 439 10.87 28.48 20.20
CA ILE A 439 10.17 29.76 20.07
C ILE A 439 8.87 29.72 20.87
N LEU A 440 8.65 30.72 21.72
CA LEU A 440 7.39 30.92 22.44
C LEU A 440 6.62 32.10 21.85
N LEU A 441 5.40 31.85 21.40
CA LEU A 441 4.46 32.85 20.90
C LEU A 441 3.37 33.07 21.96
N SER A 442 3.33 34.25 22.58
CA SER A 442 2.36 34.60 23.63
C SER A 442 1.48 35.77 23.23
N GLY A 443 0.23 35.79 23.68
CA GLY A 443 -0.66 36.93 23.46
C GLY A 443 -2.14 36.55 23.35
N LEU A 444 -2.99 37.53 23.10
CA LEU A 444 -4.45 37.32 23.04
C LEU A 444 -4.87 36.34 21.92
N PRO A 445 -6.02 35.66 22.05
CA PRO A 445 -6.53 34.78 21.00
C PRO A 445 -6.84 35.58 19.72
N GLY A 446 -6.52 35.00 18.56
CA GLY A 446 -6.82 35.61 17.26
C GLY A 446 -5.82 36.67 16.77
N THR A 447 -4.63 36.78 17.38
CA THR A 447 -3.56 37.71 16.97
C THR A 447 -2.56 37.13 15.96
N GLY A 448 -2.75 35.88 15.51
CA GLY A 448 -1.92 35.26 14.46
C GLY A 448 -0.74 34.41 14.94
N LYS A 449 -0.75 33.93 16.19
CA LYS A 449 0.29 33.04 16.75
C LYS A 449 0.46 31.76 15.93
N THR A 450 -0.60 30.97 15.78
CA THR A 450 -0.59 29.73 14.97
C THR A 450 -0.21 30.01 13.51
N LEU A 451 -0.74 31.09 12.92
CA LEU A 451 -0.40 31.53 11.56
C LEU A 451 1.09 31.84 11.39
N THR A 452 1.76 32.30 12.45
CA THR A 452 3.21 32.54 12.43
C THR A 452 3.98 31.23 12.36
N ALA A 453 3.54 30.20 13.09
CA ALA A 453 4.14 28.87 13.02
C ALA A 453 3.97 28.25 11.62
N GLU A 454 2.77 28.34 11.04
CA GLU A 454 2.49 27.93 9.67
C GLU A 454 3.39 28.68 8.67
N ALA A 455 3.49 30.01 8.80
CA ALA A 455 4.32 30.82 7.91
C ALA A 455 5.82 30.50 8.01
N ILE A 456 6.31 30.12 9.21
CA ILE A 456 7.69 29.63 9.39
C ILE A 456 7.89 28.31 8.67
N ALA A 457 6.96 27.36 8.83
CA ALA A 457 7.00 26.07 8.15
C ALA A 457 6.97 26.22 6.62
N GLU A 458 6.14 27.12 6.08
CA GLU A 458 6.11 27.45 4.65
C GLU A 458 7.44 28.02 4.15
N HIS A 459 8.02 28.97 4.88
CA HIS A 459 9.30 29.59 4.53
C HIS A 459 10.45 28.56 4.50
N LEU A 460 10.42 27.60 5.45
CA LEU A 460 11.39 26.51 5.52
C LEU A 460 11.16 25.40 4.50
N ARG A 461 9.98 25.33 3.88
CA ARG A 461 9.52 24.19 3.07
C ARG A 461 9.56 22.86 3.83
N ILE A 462 9.14 22.92 5.08
CA ILE A 462 9.08 21.80 6.03
C ILE A 462 7.66 21.73 6.59
N PRO A 463 7.06 20.54 6.80
CA PRO A 463 5.70 20.42 7.31
C PRO A 463 5.62 20.86 8.77
N LEU A 464 4.42 21.35 9.13
CA LEU A 464 4.07 21.71 10.51
C LEU A 464 3.41 20.52 11.18
N TYR A 465 4.09 19.88 12.13
CA TYR A 465 3.48 18.87 12.98
C TYR A 465 2.83 19.54 14.18
N SER A 466 1.50 19.70 14.16
CA SER A 466 0.77 20.33 15.26
C SER A 466 0.30 19.33 16.29
N ALA A 467 0.46 19.65 17.57
CA ALA A 467 -0.10 18.93 18.71
C ALA A 467 -0.72 19.91 19.70
N THR A 468 -1.95 19.63 20.11
CA THR A 468 -2.65 20.43 21.11
C THR A 468 -2.34 19.96 22.53
N ALA A 469 -2.50 20.82 23.53
CA ALA A 469 -2.33 20.40 24.92
C ALA A 469 -3.29 19.27 25.34
N GLY A 470 -4.49 19.21 24.76
CA GLY A 470 -5.46 18.13 25.01
C GLY A 470 -4.97 16.76 24.53
N GLU A 471 -4.19 16.68 23.45
CA GLU A 471 -3.57 15.43 22.99
C GLU A 471 -2.45 14.94 23.91
N LEU A 472 -1.88 15.85 24.72
CA LEU A 472 -0.79 15.58 25.64
C LEU A 472 -1.27 15.38 27.09
N ASP A 473 -2.47 15.86 27.44
CA ASP A 473 -3.01 15.74 28.80
C ASP A 473 -3.67 14.38 29.03
N VAL A 474 -2.83 13.37 29.27
CA VAL A 474 -3.23 11.96 29.44
C VAL A 474 -3.40 11.53 30.90
N GLY A 475 -3.57 12.49 31.81
CA GLY A 475 -3.90 12.27 33.23
C GLY A 475 -2.76 11.74 34.11
N SER A 476 -1.57 11.46 33.57
CA SER A 476 -0.37 11.15 34.36
C SER A 476 0.91 11.70 33.72
N ALA A 477 1.93 11.98 34.54
CA ALA A 477 3.21 12.48 34.04
C ALA A 477 3.95 11.47 33.15
N SER A 478 3.83 10.17 33.43
CA SER A 478 4.47 9.11 32.64
C SER A 478 3.87 8.95 31.24
N ARG A 479 2.54 9.08 31.11
CA ARG A 479 1.89 9.03 29.79
C ARG A 479 2.17 10.29 28.98
N LEU A 480 2.20 11.45 29.64
CA LEU A 480 2.62 12.71 29.01
C LEU A 480 4.05 12.58 28.46
N GLU A 481 4.97 12.02 29.26
CA GLU A 481 6.34 11.77 28.85
C GLU A 481 6.40 10.93 27.58
N ALA A 482 5.75 9.77 27.55
CA ALA A 482 5.74 8.89 26.40
C ALA A 482 5.12 9.55 25.14
N ALA A 483 4.00 10.27 25.31
CA ALA A 483 3.32 10.94 24.20
C ALA A 483 4.18 12.08 23.62
N LEU A 484 4.76 12.92 24.49
CA LEU A 484 5.59 14.03 24.06
C LEU A 484 6.91 13.54 23.48
N GLU A 485 7.55 12.53 24.08
CA GLU A 485 8.76 11.91 23.55
C GLU A 485 8.52 11.34 22.15
N LYS A 486 7.42 10.60 21.95
CA LYS A 486 7.05 10.11 20.61
C LYS A 486 6.91 11.25 19.61
N LYS A 487 6.20 12.33 19.95
CA LYS A 487 6.01 13.48 19.04
C LYS A 487 7.32 14.21 18.75
N LEU A 488 8.18 14.40 19.74
CA LEU A 488 9.51 15.00 19.58
C LEU A 488 10.41 14.12 18.70
N GLN A 489 10.42 12.81 18.91
CA GLN A 489 11.20 11.87 18.10
C GLN A 489 10.74 11.87 16.64
N LEU A 490 9.43 11.84 16.39
CA LEU A 490 8.88 11.90 15.03
C LEU A 490 9.19 13.24 14.35
N ALA A 491 8.99 14.36 15.05
CA ALA A 491 9.33 15.68 14.52
C ALA A 491 10.83 15.80 14.20
N ALA A 492 11.71 15.30 15.07
CA ALA A 492 13.15 15.29 14.84
C ALA A 492 13.54 14.37 13.68
N ARG A 493 12.97 13.16 13.61
CA ARG A 493 13.20 12.19 12.53
C ARG A 493 12.86 12.77 11.17
N TRP A 494 11.70 13.43 11.09
CA TRP A 494 11.25 14.03 9.85
C TRP A 494 11.87 15.39 9.61
N GLY A 495 12.51 16.03 10.60
CA GLY A 495 12.94 17.42 10.51
C GLY A 495 11.77 18.43 10.50
N ALA A 496 10.57 18.00 10.89
CA ALA A 496 9.35 18.81 10.89
C ALA A 496 9.39 19.92 11.95
N VAL A 497 8.68 21.03 11.70
CA VAL A 497 8.44 22.05 12.73
C VAL A 497 7.38 21.50 13.68
N LEU A 498 7.72 21.29 14.95
CA LEU A 498 6.76 20.87 15.97
C LEU A 498 6.06 22.09 16.54
N LEU A 499 4.74 22.13 16.43
CA LEU A 499 3.89 23.14 17.07
C LEU A 499 3.18 22.52 18.28
N LEU A 500 3.42 23.06 19.46
CA LEU A 500 2.62 22.78 20.65
C LEU A 500 1.64 23.94 20.85
N ASP A 501 0.41 23.74 20.39
CA ASP A 501 -0.65 24.74 20.46
C ASP A 501 -1.34 24.70 21.84
N GLU A 502 -1.58 25.88 22.41
CA GLU A 502 -2.21 26.05 23.72
C GLU A 502 -1.45 25.38 24.88
N ALA A 503 -0.13 25.51 24.89
CA ALA A 503 0.77 24.90 25.88
C ALA A 503 0.68 25.49 27.31
N ASP A 504 -0.39 26.24 27.62
CA ASP A 504 -0.61 26.95 28.89
C ASP A 504 -0.44 26.03 30.10
N ALA A 505 -1.01 24.82 30.03
CA ALA A 505 -0.99 23.83 31.10
C ALA A 505 0.43 23.33 31.47
N PHE A 506 1.38 23.43 30.54
CA PHE A 506 2.76 22.93 30.73
C PHE A 506 3.77 24.04 31.03
N LEU A 507 3.45 25.28 30.66
CA LEU A 507 4.31 26.45 30.85
C LEU A 507 4.08 27.16 32.21
N GLU A 508 3.01 26.77 32.89
CA GLU A 508 2.52 27.35 34.12
C GLU A 508 3.47 27.11 35.33
N ALA A 509 3.72 28.14 36.14
CA ALA A 509 4.63 28.04 37.29
C ALA A 509 4.25 26.89 38.24
N ARG A 510 5.28 26.28 38.83
CA ARG A 510 5.14 25.27 39.88
C ARG A 510 4.41 25.86 41.07
N LYS A 511 3.50 25.08 41.67
CA LYS A 511 2.72 25.49 42.84
C LYS A 511 3.01 24.56 44.00
N ASP A 512 3.19 25.12 45.19
CA ASP A 512 3.35 24.34 46.41
C ASP A 512 2.10 23.49 46.65
N GLY A 513 2.31 22.18 46.86
CA GLY A 513 1.24 21.20 47.08
C GLY A 513 0.68 20.53 45.82
N ASP A 514 1.05 20.96 44.61
CA ASP A 514 0.61 20.32 43.35
C ASP A 514 1.73 19.45 42.73
N THR A 515 1.93 18.29 43.33
CA THR A 515 3.00 17.34 42.94
C THR A 515 2.87 16.89 41.50
N GLU A 516 1.65 16.66 41.01
CA GLU A 516 1.39 16.10 39.68
C GLU A 516 1.72 17.12 38.58
N ARG A 517 1.28 18.37 38.76
CA ARG A 517 1.67 19.49 37.88
C ARG A 517 3.17 19.71 37.89
N ASN A 518 3.80 19.74 39.06
CA ASN A 518 5.24 19.97 39.17
C ASN A 518 6.04 18.86 38.46
N GLN A 519 5.58 17.62 38.52
CA GLN A 519 6.16 16.51 37.76
C GLN A 519 6.00 16.71 36.24
N ARG A 520 4.80 17.09 35.77
CA ARG A 520 4.56 17.37 34.33
C ARG A 520 5.48 18.49 33.80
N VAL A 521 5.61 19.59 34.54
CA VAL A 521 6.52 20.71 34.19
C VAL A 521 7.97 20.25 34.16
N ALA A 522 8.40 19.41 35.13
CA ALA A 522 9.76 18.88 35.18
C ALA A 522 10.08 17.94 34.00
N VAL A 523 9.15 17.04 33.65
CA VAL A 523 9.26 16.16 32.47
C VAL A 523 9.38 17.00 31.21
N PHE A 524 8.51 17.99 31.05
CA PHE A 524 8.51 18.87 29.88
C PHE A 524 9.86 19.60 29.72
N LEU A 525 10.36 20.25 30.77
CA LEU A 525 11.67 20.93 30.77
C LEU A 525 12.84 19.99 30.41
N ARG A 526 12.80 18.75 30.90
CA ARG A 526 13.84 17.74 30.59
C ARG A 526 13.81 17.35 29.13
N LEU A 527 12.64 17.09 28.55
CA LEU A 527 12.52 16.70 27.14
C LEU A 527 12.91 17.83 26.18
N LEU A 528 12.62 19.09 26.54
CA LEU A 528 13.06 20.25 25.75
C LEU A 528 14.59 20.42 25.70
N GLU A 529 15.31 20.01 26.74
CA GLU A 529 16.76 20.19 26.83
C GLU A 529 17.53 19.38 25.78
N TYR A 530 16.97 18.25 25.34
CA TYR A 530 17.59 17.32 24.39
C TYR A 530 16.93 17.33 23.00
N TYR A 531 15.91 18.17 22.79
CA TYR A 531 15.24 18.24 21.49
C TYR A 531 16.13 18.94 20.45
N LYS A 532 16.30 18.29 19.29
CA LYS A 532 17.16 18.73 18.19
C LYS A 532 16.32 19.07 16.95
N GLY A 533 15.50 20.12 17.06
CA GLY A 533 14.62 20.57 15.98
C GLY A 533 14.01 21.93 16.27
N VAL A 534 13.12 22.38 15.39
CA VAL A 534 12.36 23.63 15.58
C VAL A 534 11.09 23.31 16.36
N LEU A 535 10.97 23.88 17.56
CA LEU A 535 9.79 23.79 18.41
C LEU A 535 9.17 25.19 18.55
N ILE A 536 7.89 25.29 18.22
CA ILE A 536 7.09 26.49 18.41
C ILE A 536 6.01 26.17 19.43
N MET A 537 5.91 26.96 20.49
CA MET A 537 4.86 26.85 21.49
C MET A 537 3.97 28.08 21.43
N THR A 538 2.66 27.90 21.54
CA THR A 538 1.72 29.02 21.68
C THR A 538 1.10 29.04 23.07
N THR A 539 0.84 30.25 23.57
CA THR A 539 0.11 30.46 24.83
C THR A 539 -0.86 31.63 24.67
N ASN A 540 -2.08 31.44 25.18
CA ASN A 540 -3.12 32.47 25.16
C ASN A 540 -3.14 33.32 26.44
N ARG A 541 -2.41 32.89 27.47
CA ARG A 541 -2.40 33.51 28.79
C ARG A 541 -1.13 34.33 28.99
N GLN A 542 -1.24 35.44 29.74
CA GLN A 542 -0.08 36.05 30.39
C GLN A 542 0.26 35.21 31.61
N VAL A 543 0.85 34.04 31.37
CA VAL A 543 1.21 33.10 32.43
C VAL A 543 2.49 33.58 33.12
N THR A 544 2.53 33.51 34.46
CA THR A 544 3.81 33.53 35.18
C THR A 544 4.53 32.22 34.88
N PHE A 545 5.51 32.27 33.99
CA PHE A 545 6.28 31.10 33.59
C PHE A 545 7.18 30.61 34.73
N ASP A 546 7.42 29.30 34.78
CA ASP A 546 8.52 28.77 35.58
C ASP A 546 9.84 29.38 35.09
N GLN A 547 10.68 29.85 36.01
CA GLN A 547 11.94 30.52 35.69
C GLN A 547 12.87 29.66 34.82
N ALA A 548 12.77 28.33 34.93
CA ALA A 548 13.57 27.37 34.17
C ALA A 548 13.23 27.32 32.67
N PHE A 549 12.10 27.90 32.24
CA PHE A 549 11.79 28.05 30.81
C PHE A 549 12.62 29.16 30.15
N HIS A 550 12.98 30.21 30.88
CA HIS A 550 13.75 31.33 30.32
C HIS A 550 15.14 30.91 29.83
N SER A 551 15.72 29.84 30.38
CA SER A 551 17.01 29.31 29.94
C SER A 551 16.92 28.32 28.77
N ARG A 552 15.71 27.93 28.34
CA ARG A 552 15.46 26.94 27.27
C ARG A 552 14.74 27.52 26.06
N ILE A 553 14.07 28.66 26.23
CA ILE A 553 13.40 29.39 25.15
C ILE A 553 14.38 30.39 24.56
N HIS A 554 14.62 30.29 23.25
CA HIS A 554 15.57 31.13 22.53
C HIS A 554 14.94 32.45 22.11
N LEU A 555 13.65 32.41 21.75
CA LEU A 555 12.90 33.59 21.32
C LEU A 555 11.51 33.57 21.94
N THR A 556 11.17 34.65 22.63
CA THR A 556 9.80 34.91 23.07
C THR A 556 9.23 36.08 22.29
N MET A 557 8.11 35.87 21.61
CA MET A 557 7.39 36.91 20.88
C MET A 557 6.04 37.17 21.51
N HIS A 558 5.84 38.41 21.96
CA HIS A 558 4.56 38.87 22.48
C HIS A 558 3.71 39.51 21.39
N TYR A 559 2.46 39.06 21.27
CA TYR A 559 1.44 39.57 20.37
C TYR A 559 0.43 40.40 21.13
N ASP A 560 0.56 41.70 20.97
CA ASP A 560 -0.40 42.69 21.46
C ASP A 560 -1.71 42.64 20.66
N ALA A 561 -2.73 43.35 21.15
CA ALA A 561 -3.94 43.59 20.37
C ALA A 561 -3.60 44.31 19.06
N LEU A 562 -4.28 43.95 17.98
CA LEU A 562 -4.07 44.58 16.67
C LEU A 562 -4.55 46.04 16.72
N ASP A 563 -3.66 46.98 16.42
CA ASP A 563 -4.04 48.38 16.24
C ASP A 563 -4.85 48.59 14.94
N GLN A 564 -5.40 49.79 14.78
CA GLN A 564 -6.22 50.14 13.61
C GLN A 564 -5.48 49.89 12.28
N HIS A 565 -4.19 50.20 12.22
CA HIS A 565 -3.39 50.06 11.02
C HIS A 565 -3.15 48.57 10.70
N ALA A 566 -2.79 47.78 11.71
CA ALA A 566 -2.62 46.34 11.60
C ALA A 566 -3.91 45.65 11.15
N ARG A 567 -5.08 46.04 11.71
CA ARG A 567 -6.38 45.51 11.27
C ARG A 567 -6.68 45.86 9.81
N ALA A 568 -6.40 47.08 9.37
CA ALA A 568 -6.55 47.47 7.97
C ALA A 568 -5.67 46.60 7.05
N GLN A 569 -4.43 46.30 7.45
CA GLN A 569 -3.55 45.39 6.70
C GLN A 569 -4.09 43.94 6.67
N VAL A 570 -4.66 43.46 7.78
CA VAL A 570 -5.28 42.13 7.84
C VAL A 570 -6.49 42.05 6.89
N TRP A 571 -7.36 43.06 6.90
CA TRP A 571 -8.48 43.17 5.96
C TRP A 571 -7.99 43.17 4.52
N LYS A 572 -7.00 44.02 4.19
CA LYS A 572 -6.39 44.08 2.86
C LYS A 572 -5.79 42.74 2.41
N THR A 573 -5.20 41.98 3.34
CA THR A 573 -4.62 40.67 3.05
C THR A 573 -5.69 39.66 2.66
N PHE A 574 -6.78 39.57 3.43
CA PHE A 574 -7.90 38.64 3.15
C PHE A 574 -8.75 39.06 1.95
N LEU A 575 -8.81 40.36 1.66
CA LEU A 575 -9.56 40.96 0.56
C LEU A 575 -8.65 41.34 -0.62
N SER A 576 -7.48 40.73 -0.74
CA SER A 576 -6.49 41.08 -1.77
C SER A 576 -6.96 40.85 -3.22
N LYS A 577 -8.05 40.10 -3.40
CA LYS A 577 -8.69 39.83 -4.71
C LYS A 577 -9.91 40.70 -4.99
N SER A 578 -10.35 41.56 -4.06
CA SER A 578 -11.49 42.45 -4.28
C SER A 578 -11.05 43.85 -4.72
N ASN A 579 -11.88 44.51 -5.52
CA ASN A 579 -11.63 45.85 -6.06
C ASN A 579 -12.05 46.96 -5.06
N LEU A 580 -11.61 46.87 -3.81
CA LEU A 580 -11.93 47.87 -2.78
C LEU A 580 -10.93 49.03 -2.79
N ALA A 581 -11.40 50.23 -2.43
CA ALA A 581 -10.54 51.39 -2.33
C ALA A 581 -9.68 51.33 -1.05
N THR A 582 -8.55 52.05 -1.05
CA THR A 582 -7.67 52.10 0.15
C THR A 582 -8.41 52.65 1.38
N SER A 583 -9.33 53.61 1.16
CA SER A 583 -10.20 54.18 2.18
C SER A 583 -11.14 53.16 2.85
N ASP A 584 -11.53 52.10 2.13
CA ASP A 584 -12.42 51.07 2.66
C ASP A 584 -11.69 50.22 3.71
N TYR A 585 -10.42 49.88 3.46
CA TYR A 585 -9.59 49.16 4.43
C TYR A 585 -9.31 50.00 5.69
N GLU A 586 -9.11 51.31 5.54
CA GLU A 586 -8.94 52.22 6.68
C GLU A 586 -10.21 52.29 7.54
N ARG A 587 -11.39 52.32 6.91
CA ARG A 587 -12.68 52.26 7.60
C ARG A 587 -12.87 50.92 8.32
N LEU A 588 -12.60 49.80 7.65
CA LEU A 588 -12.70 48.46 8.24
C LEU A 588 -11.70 48.26 9.39
N GLY A 589 -10.53 48.89 9.34
CA GLY A 589 -9.54 48.88 10.42
C GLY A 589 -10.01 49.54 11.71
N GLN A 590 -10.99 50.45 11.66
CA GLN A 590 -11.56 51.09 12.85
C GLN A 590 -12.35 50.13 13.72
N LEU A 591 -12.87 49.04 13.14
CA LEU A 591 -13.62 48.02 13.86
C LEU A 591 -12.70 47.25 14.80
N ASP A 592 -13.06 47.14 16.08
CA ASP A 592 -12.27 46.45 17.08
C ASP A 592 -12.43 44.92 16.99
N LEU A 593 -11.88 44.37 15.91
CA LEU A 593 -11.96 42.96 15.55
C LEU A 593 -10.56 42.34 15.57
N ASN A 594 -10.44 41.16 16.16
CA ASN A 594 -9.23 40.35 16.02
C ASN A 594 -9.16 39.69 14.62
N GLY A 595 -7.98 39.20 14.25
CA GLY A 595 -7.77 38.61 12.92
C GLY A 595 -8.66 37.40 12.62
N ARG A 596 -9.02 36.61 13.64
CA ARG A 596 -9.95 35.46 13.48
C ARG A 596 -11.35 35.93 13.11
N ARG A 597 -11.88 36.95 13.80
CA ARG A 597 -13.19 37.56 13.49
C ARG A 597 -13.18 38.16 12.09
N ILE A 598 -12.13 38.89 11.72
CA ILE A 598 -11.98 39.45 10.37
C ILE A 598 -12.07 38.34 9.31
N LYS A 599 -11.30 37.24 9.47
CA LYS A 599 -11.33 36.09 8.56
C LYS A 599 -12.74 35.49 8.43
N HIS A 600 -13.47 35.35 9.55
CA HIS A 600 -14.85 34.84 9.53
C HIS A 600 -15.81 35.77 8.79
N MET A 601 -15.71 37.09 9.01
CA MET A 601 -16.54 38.08 8.30
C MET A 601 -16.29 38.03 6.79
N VAL A 602 -15.03 37.97 6.35
CA VAL A 602 -14.68 37.85 4.93
C VAL A 602 -15.25 36.57 4.32
N LYS A 603 -15.12 35.43 5.02
CA LYS A 603 -15.65 34.15 4.52
C LYS A 603 -17.17 34.18 4.35
N MET A 604 -17.90 34.75 5.31
CA MET A 604 -19.35 34.89 5.22
C MET A 604 -19.75 35.81 4.06
N ALA A 605 -19.04 36.93 3.88
CA ALA A 605 -19.31 37.85 2.78
C ALA A 605 -19.03 37.21 1.41
N GLN A 606 -18.00 36.36 1.30
CA GLN A 606 -17.70 35.59 0.10
C GLN A 606 -18.81 34.58 -0.23
N LEU A 607 -19.34 33.88 0.79
CA LEU A 607 -20.45 32.94 0.60
C LEU A 607 -21.74 33.66 0.19
N LEU A 608 -22.00 34.84 0.76
CA LEU A 608 -23.14 35.67 0.38
C LEU A 608 -23.04 36.08 -1.09
N ALA A 609 -21.90 36.66 -1.51
CA ALA A 609 -21.64 37.03 -2.90
C ALA A 609 -21.79 35.83 -3.86
N GLN A 610 -21.25 34.67 -3.48
CA GLN A 610 -21.36 33.43 -4.27
C GLN A 610 -22.82 32.98 -4.42
N SER A 611 -23.63 33.09 -3.35
CA SER A 611 -25.05 32.73 -3.40
C SER A 611 -25.87 33.66 -4.31
N GLU A 612 -25.43 34.90 -4.47
CA GLU A 612 -26.03 35.91 -5.33
C GLU A 612 -25.46 35.91 -6.76
N GLY A 613 -24.47 35.05 -7.04
CA GLY A 613 -23.81 34.99 -8.35
C GLY A 613 -23.00 36.24 -8.69
N SER A 614 -22.60 37.02 -7.69
CA SER A 614 -21.89 38.29 -7.83
C SER A 614 -20.45 38.19 -7.30
N GLU A 615 -19.58 39.11 -7.75
CA GLU A 615 -18.26 39.26 -7.13
C GLU A 615 -18.37 39.91 -5.75
N LEU A 616 -17.39 39.63 -4.87
CA LEU A 616 -17.37 40.20 -3.51
C LEU A 616 -17.26 41.74 -3.53
N GLN A 617 -18.38 42.41 -3.26
CA GLN A 617 -18.48 43.85 -3.04
C GLN A 617 -18.50 44.24 -1.56
N MET A 618 -18.31 45.53 -1.30
CA MET A 618 -18.38 46.13 0.05
C MET A 618 -19.77 45.97 0.69
N GLU A 619 -20.83 45.91 -0.11
CA GLU A 619 -22.21 45.71 0.34
C GLU A 619 -22.36 44.40 1.14
N HIS A 620 -21.89 43.27 0.58
CA HIS A 620 -21.91 41.98 1.28
C HIS A 620 -21.14 42.01 2.62
N ILE A 621 -20.04 42.77 2.69
CA ILE A 621 -19.25 42.91 3.94
C ILE A 621 -20.07 43.69 4.97
N ASN A 622 -20.70 44.79 4.55
CA ASN A 622 -21.56 45.59 5.43
C ASN A 622 -22.76 44.78 5.93
N ASP A 623 -23.41 43.98 5.08
CA ASP A 623 -24.55 43.16 5.47
C ASP A 623 -24.16 42.11 6.52
N VAL A 624 -23.01 41.45 6.32
CA VAL A 624 -22.47 40.49 7.29
C VAL A 624 -22.10 41.18 8.60
N LEU A 625 -21.47 42.35 8.55
CA LEU A 625 -21.13 43.13 9.75
C LEU A 625 -22.39 43.57 10.50
N ASP A 626 -23.41 44.04 9.80
CA ASP A 626 -24.68 44.48 10.40
C ASP A 626 -25.36 43.33 11.15
N VAL A 627 -25.39 42.13 10.57
CA VAL A 627 -25.96 40.94 11.21
C VAL A 627 -25.10 40.49 12.40
N ALA A 628 -23.78 40.39 12.22
CA ALA A 628 -22.87 39.91 13.25
C ALA A 628 -22.82 40.85 14.47
N MET A 629 -22.79 42.17 14.27
CA MET A 629 -22.72 43.16 15.33
C MET A 629 -24.05 43.29 16.08
N ARG A 630 -25.20 43.08 15.43
CA ARG A 630 -26.52 43.04 16.10
C ARG A 630 -26.69 41.82 17.01
N GLY A 631 -26.13 40.66 16.64
CA GLY A 631 -26.16 39.46 17.46
C GLY A 631 -25.41 39.60 18.79
N GLU A 632 -24.31 40.35 18.82
CA GLU A 632 -23.47 40.52 20.03
C GLU A 632 -24.16 41.34 21.13
N HIS A 633 -25.02 42.29 20.76
CA HIS A 633 -25.84 43.02 21.73
C HIS A 633 -26.89 42.13 22.44
N SER A 634 -27.19 40.95 21.90
CA SER A 634 -28.10 39.97 22.53
C SER A 634 -27.40 39.06 23.55
N PHE A 635 -26.09 38.84 23.44
CA PHE A 635 -25.32 37.98 24.35
C PHE A 635 -24.67 38.74 25.51
N ALA A 636 -24.53 40.06 25.39
CA ALA A 636 -23.99 40.91 26.46
C ALA A 636 -25.01 41.26 27.56
N ASN A 637 -26.27 40.83 27.42
CA ASN A 637 -27.40 41.16 28.31
C ASN A 637 -28.06 39.93 28.97
N VAL A 638 -27.35 38.81 29.13
CA VAL A 638 -27.82 37.62 29.88
C VAL A 638 -26.90 37.34 31.05
#